data_AF-A0A8B7NAK2-F1
#
_entry.id   AF-A0A8B7NAK2-F1
#
_cell.length_a   1.000
_cell.length_b   1.000
_cell.length_c   1.000
_cell.angle_alpha   90.00
_cell.angle_beta   90.00
_cell.angle_gamma   90.00
#
_symmetry.space_group_name_H-M   'P 1'
#
loop_
_entity.id
_entity.type
_entity.pdbx_description
1 polymer ?
#
loop_
_entity_poly.entity_id
_entity_poly.type
_entity_poly.pdbx_seq_one_letter_code
_entity_poly.pdbx_strand_id
1 'polypeptide(L)'
;MQQRIAELEEQLSVAHQAAASQLTQHQEAVQEAQAQVTLLQQKLASNEGVAADLTAATRQIEDIKVDKQEVERKLQEALQEASGLQRELQERDVQITKLQEGTALLKDLCSEQDEQLAQLDTLDERMQLQRQQREKLEEQVQSLQCEVKAAKAQVNEEKSLKVFQERQVKTLQAQLQQQEATHQQEQDALNKHCDEYAASNSKLLLRLSELEKELFSTEATVQALEESAEVQKEQLEALQQEAQGHIKHIQALKDTNFQLTQGLEEAIEKGQLYKRKMTELAGHLEEEREVMRDKELRTKMTTEQQTKLIDFLHAKLDDSNKKKSRTLSSKLFGGRDKENQSLTPYKSRSHLPTPDKCTLATTPHPNATPLQHSKLLKTSSTPPQSHKTPSTLLPQSSLKPPVAKTSSAQFATPMNEFKTPKVDLRTPKVDFKTPKVGTSNASVAAGAEGTPTTGRSRELASRQRIRHDIPHRFERSMIVQVGRCSGCLSSVPRGRFAYRCSHCGAVAHKHCTTGVPATCGLPQQLAQHFTHNTQTAKVLHEGWVKIPKASKACWEFCFTRLLSNGDLLVFDHEPSDAGDCSLAAPPSCNAPTSAAGVSELQPTSTISLCVPNCRLEVVSAVPRSEIPATSTVDLPYVFKVDVLRGYQQSIERLYLMTSNFEQKQRWVAALEHVAQQCGDSVSVTGDSNVRVLPLLQLPASSLTPNTLIFIHDDVCLLGCEEGLVSCSVEGSGELLKKARLGSLSAVQQLLDIPTAQRVAVIAGEDRSVYLLPHATLLGAARHCSADEPNVPHEAVAALSGVRCHLLATGVTTNGATFMCAAAEDRVSILVWDTSSSQLQVVRQYGTQEACTSCLFTPAALIVAADKLYEIDLTSFSIEEFLDESDTSLAYAVYGTARLSSYPLAILQVSESGKYGEFLICFNEFALFVDPYGQRSREHDIKFTRVPIAIEYCDGKLYLLHSNCIEVLRITSDSFTKVTSSQTGLDGPEFDSSSLGPSCLSASMALSQPHLIGKRAGGVVVRCEGEQGSLDVLQLTAEFPSAALSGSWSSLPSAITTASSDIADITSETSGSHSVGEKRKQDGKPAASSSARASAAPAKRSKQDLAH
;
A
#
# COMPACT_ATOMS: atom_id res chain seq x y z
N MET A 1 -27.16 101.48 -228.39
CA MET A 1 -26.52 102.25 -227.30
C MET A 1 -26.80 101.61 -225.94
N GLN A 2 -28.03 101.65 -225.43
CA GLN A 2 -28.31 101.38 -224.00
C GLN A 2 -28.90 100.00 -223.67
N GLN A 3 -28.76 99.02 -224.57
CA GLN A 3 -28.69 97.59 -224.17
C GLN A 3 -27.57 97.36 -223.12
N ARG A 4 -26.55 98.24 -223.14
CA ARG A 4 -25.48 98.35 -222.14
C ARG A 4 -25.91 98.94 -220.79
N ILE A 5 -27.10 99.54 -220.67
CA ILE A 5 -27.65 99.93 -219.35
C ILE A 5 -28.16 98.69 -218.63
N ALA A 6 -28.95 97.85 -219.29
CA ALA A 6 -29.45 96.60 -218.70
C ALA A 6 -28.32 95.71 -218.15
N GLU A 7 -27.23 95.52 -218.91
CA GLU A 7 -26.03 94.78 -218.44
C GLU A 7 -25.38 95.39 -217.18
N LEU A 8 -25.42 96.72 -217.02
CA LEU A 8 -24.80 97.42 -215.89
C LEU A 8 -25.72 97.48 -214.66
N GLU A 9 -27.02 97.59 -214.85
CA GLU A 9 -28.02 97.53 -213.78
C GLU A 9 -28.07 96.13 -213.15
N GLU A 10 -27.99 95.07 -213.97
CA GLU A 10 -27.91 93.69 -213.49
C GLU A 10 -26.63 93.46 -212.67
N GLN A 11 -25.46 93.89 -213.16
CA GLN A 11 -24.19 93.75 -212.45
C GLN A 11 -24.15 94.51 -211.10
N LEU A 12 -24.80 95.67 -211.03
CA LEU A 12 -24.86 96.46 -209.79
C LEU A 12 -25.72 95.78 -208.72
N SER A 13 -26.79 95.06 -209.12
CA SER A 13 -27.61 94.27 -208.17
C SER A 13 -26.85 93.12 -207.52
N VAL A 14 -26.06 92.37 -208.30
CA VAL A 14 -25.29 91.21 -207.83
C VAL A 14 -24.20 91.63 -206.83
N ALA A 15 -23.49 92.73 -207.11
CA ALA A 15 -22.49 93.28 -206.19
C ALA A 15 -23.11 93.68 -204.84
N HIS A 16 -24.33 94.24 -204.85
CA HIS A 16 -24.99 94.71 -203.63
C HIS A 16 -25.49 93.56 -202.72
N GLN A 17 -25.90 92.42 -203.29
CA GLN A 17 -26.25 91.23 -202.53
C GLN A 17 -25.01 90.52 -201.94
N ALA A 18 -23.89 90.48 -202.67
CA ALA A 18 -22.65 89.87 -202.18
C ALA A 18 -22.04 90.60 -200.98
N ALA A 19 -22.13 91.93 -200.93
CA ALA A 19 -21.66 92.72 -199.79
C ALA A 19 -22.53 92.54 -198.53
N ALA A 20 -23.85 92.36 -198.70
CA ALA A 20 -24.79 92.23 -197.58
C ALA A 20 -24.60 90.91 -196.80
N SER A 21 -24.38 89.79 -197.50
CA SER A 21 -24.26 88.46 -196.87
C SER A 21 -22.96 88.28 -196.07
N GLN A 22 -21.86 88.92 -196.49
CA GLN A 22 -20.61 88.91 -195.74
C GLN A 22 -20.72 89.66 -194.40
N LEU A 23 -21.50 90.74 -194.33
CA LEU A 23 -21.66 91.51 -193.11
C LEU A 23 -22.42 90.73 -192.02
N THR A 24 -23.50 90.02 -192.38
CA THR A 24 -24.25 89.17 -191.44
C THR A 24 -23.39 88.02 -190.92
N GLN A 25 -22.64 87.34 -191.81
CA GLN A 25 -21.82 86.19 -191.43
C GLN A 25 -20.67 86.56 -190.47
N HIS A 26 -20.14 87.78 -190.56
CA HIS A 26 -19.16 88.30 -189.58
C HIS A 26 -19.79 88.71 -188.24
N GLN A 27 -21.06 89.14 -188.21
CA GLN A 27 -21.75 89.49 -186.97
C GLN A 27 -22.07 88.26 -186.11
N GLU A 28 -22.48 87.15 -186.73
CA GLU A 28 -22.77 85.88 -186.05
C GLU A 28 -21.51 85.31 -185.36
N ALA A 29 -20.37 85.26 -186.09
CA ALA A 29 -19.12 84.72 -185.57
C ALA A 29 -18.56 85.48 -184.34
N VAL A 30 -18.80 86.80 -184.26
CA VAL A 30 -18.38 87.61 -183.10
C VAL A 30 -19.23 87.32 -181.86
N GLN A 31 -20.54 87.10 -182.02
CA GLN A 31 -21.42 86.74 -180.90
C GLN A 31 -21.07 85.36 -180.33
N GLU A 32 -20.79 84.37 -181.18
CA GLU A 32 -20.40 83.03 -180.73
C GLU A 32 -19.07 83.04 -179.93
N ALA A 33 -18.08 83.81 -180.39
CA ALA A 33 -16.81 83.96 -179.67
C ALA A 33 -17.00 84.60 -178.28
N GLN A 34 -17.87 85.61 -178.15
CA GLN A 34 -18.16 86.28 -176.86
C GLN A 34 -18.90 85.36 -175.87
N ALA A 35 -19.75 84.46 -176.36
CA ALA A 35 -20.40 83.44 -175.54
C ALA A 35 -19.40 82.40 -174.98
N GLN A 36 -18.35 82.03 -175.74
CA GLN A 36 -17.34 81.09 -175.25
C GLN A 36 -16.43 81.70 -174.17
N VAL A 37 -16.04 82.98 -174.31
CA VAL A 37 -15.21 83.68 -173.31
C VAL A 37 -15.92 83.77 -171.95
N THR A 38 -17.20 84.15 -171.96
CA THR A 38 -18.00 84.27 -170.71
C THR A 38 -18.20 82.90 -170.03
N LEU A 39 -18.42 81.82 -170.79
CA LEU A 39 -18.48 80.46 -170.26
C LEU A 39 -17.16 80.00 -169.62
N LEU A 40 -16.01 80.37 -170.19
CA LEU A 40 -14.70 80.03 -169.64
C LEU A 40 -14.38 80.81 -168.35
N GLN A 41 -14.74 82.09 -168.28
CA GLN A 41 -14.60 82.90 -167.06
C GLN A 41 -15.44 82.32 -165.91
N GLN A 42 -16.68 81.87 -166.19
CA GLN A 42 -17.53 81.22 -165.19
C GLN A 42 -16.93 79.90 -164.67
N LYS A 43 -16.27 79.12 -165.54
CA LYS A 43 -15.56 77.89 -165.13
C LYS A 43 -14.32 78.15 -164.28
N LEU A 44 -13.58 79.23 -164.53
CA LEU A 44 -12.41 79.59 -163.73
C LEU A 44 -12.81 79.87 -162.27
N ALA A 45 -13.80 80.75 -162.07
CA ALA A 45 -14.32 81.09 -160.74
C ALA A 45 -14.87 79.85 -159.98
N SER A 46 -15.49 78.91 -160.71
CA SER A 46 -15.96 77.63 -160.15
C SER A 46 -14.80 76.76 -159.64
N ASN A 47 -13.67 76.70 -160.37
CA ASN A 47 -12.50 75.93 -159.95
C ASN A 47 -11.75 76.59 -158.78
N GLU A 48 -11.69 77.92 -158.72
CA GLU A 48 -11.07 78.64 -157.60
C GLU A 48 -11.83 78.41 -156.28
N GLY A 49 -13.18 78.35 -156.33
CA GLY A 49 -14.00 77.96 -155.19
C GLY A 49 -13.70 76.53 -154.71
N VAL A 50 -13.73 75.54 -155.62
CA VAL A 50 -13.44 74.14 -155.28
C VAL A 50 -12.02 73.94 -154.74
N ALA A 51 -11.04 74.72 -155.22
CA ALA A 51 -9.68 74.70 -154.68
C ALA A 51 -9.62 75.23 -153.24
N ALA A 52 -10.35 76.30 -152.92
CA ALA A 52 -10.45 76.83 -151.56
C ALA A 52 -11.11 75.80 -150.61
N ASP A 53 -12.25 75.22 -151.01
CA ASP A 53 -12.96 74.20 -150.23
C ASP A 53 -12.08 72.96 -149.95
N LEU A 54 -11.31 72.51 -150.95
CA LEU A 54 -10.38 71.39 -150.78
C LEU A 54 -9.27 71.69 -149.75
N THR A 55 -8.72 72.91 -149.74
CA THR A 55 -7.72 73.30 -148.72
C THR A 55 -8.33 73.42 -147.32
N ALA A 56 -9.57 73.91 -147.20
CA ALA A 56 -10.29 73.97 -145.93
C ALA A 56 -10.58 72.56 -145.37
N ALA A 57 -11.08 71.64 -146.21
CA ALA A 57 -11.32 70.25 -145.84
C ALA A 57 -10.03 69.51 -145.46
N THR A 58 -8.93 69.76 -146.18
CA THR A 58 -7.62 69.16 -145.86
C THR A 58 -7.15 69.57 -144.46
N ARG A 59 -7.32 70.85 -144.10
CA ARG A 59 -6.94 71.36 -142.77
C ARG A 59 -7.79 70.74 -141.65
N GLN A 60 -9.09 70.65 -141.84
CA GLN A 60 -9.99 69.98 -140.88
C GLN A 60 -9.59 68.50 -140.66
N ILE A 61 -9.11 67.81 -141.70
CA ILE A 61 -8.61 66.43 -141.59
C ILE A 61 -7.29 66.35 -140.79
N GLU A 62 -6.48 67.41 -140.74
CA GLU A 62 -5.30 67.47 -139.90
C GLU A 62 -5.64 67.78 -138.43
N ASP A 63 -6.52 68.76 -138.19
CA ASP A 63 -7.02 69.08 -136.84
C ASP A 63 -7.67 67.82 -136.20
N ILE A 64 -8.54 67.10 -136.94
CA ILE A 64 -9.17 65.85 -136.49
C ILE A 64 -8.16 64.73 -136.20
N LYS A 65 -6.98 64.69 -136.86
CA LYS A 65 -5.93 63.71 -136.53
C LYS A 65 -5.25 64.03 -135.20
N VAL A 66 -5.05 65.31 -134.89
CA VAL A 66 -4.46 65.73 -133.61
C VAL A 66 -5.43 65.44 -132.47
N ASP A 67 -6.72 65.80 -132.63
CA ASP A 67 -7.77 65.47 -131.66
C ASP A 67 -7.88 63.95 -131.44
N LYS A 68 -7.82 63.15 -132.52
CA LYS A 68 -7.81 61.69 -132.42
C LYS A 68 -6.63 61.18 -131.59
N GLN A 69 -5.41 61.65 -131.84
CA GLN A 69 -4.22 61.22 -131.10
C GLN A 69 -4.28 61.60 -129.62
N GLU A 70 -4.81 62.78 -129.29
CA GLU A 70 -5.00 63.23 -127.90
C GLU A 70 -6.11 62.44 -127.18
N VAL A 71 -7.15 62.00 -127.89
CA VAL A 71 -8.17 61.07 -127.37
C VAL A 71 -7.61 59.66 -127.18
N GLU A 72 -6.80 59.16 -128.12
CA GLU A 72 -6.13 57.85 -128.00
C GLU A 72 -5.15 57.84 -126.80
N ARG A 73 -4.39 58.92 -126.59
CA ARG A 73 -3.52 59.09 -125.40
C ARG A 73 -4.32 59.04 -124.10
N LYS A 74 -5.39 59.84 -123.98
CA LYS A 74 -6.26 59.87 -122.78
C LYS A 74 -6.94 58.53 -122.53
N LEU A 75 -7.37 57.82 -123.57
CA LEU A 75 -7.93 56.48 -123.46
C LEU A 75 -6.89 55.48 -122.93
N GLN A 76 -5.65 55.55 -123.39
CA GLN A 76 -4.58 54.67 -122.92
C GLN A 76 -4.15 54.97 -121.48
N GLU A 77 -4.13 56.24 -121.07
CA GLU A 77 -3.92 56.66 -119.68
C GLU A 77 -5.06 56.15 -118.77
N ALA A 78 -6.33 56.37 -119.15
CA ALA A 78 -7.49 55.87 -118.39
C ALA A 78 -7.54 54.33 -118.31
N LEU A 79 -7.11 53.61 -119.36
CA LEU A 79 -6.97 52.15 -119.33
C LEU A 79 -5.85 51.70 -118.37
N GLN A 80 -4.74 52.44 -118.31
CA GLN A 80 -3.65 52.14 -117.39
C GLN A 80 -4.08 52.40 -115.93
N GLU A 81 -4.76 53.51 -115.64
CA GLU A 81 -5.37 53.80 -114.34
C GLU A 81 -6.40 52.73 -113.93
N ALA A 82 -7.30 52.34 -114.84
CA ALA A 82 -8.27 51.26 -114.60
C ALA A 82 -7.58 49.93 -114.27
N SER A 83 -6.47 49.60 -114.95
CA SER A 83 -5.66 48.41 -114.64
C SER A 83 -4.90 48.50 -113.31
N GLY A 84 -4.64 49.72 -112.82
CA GLY A 84 -4.12 49.99 -111.49
C GLY A 84 -5.18 49.72 -110.42
N LEU A 85 -6.33 50.38 -110.55
CA LEU A 85 -7.47 50.25 -109.65
C LEU A 85 -8.02 48.81 -109.59
N GLN A 86 -8.02 48.06 -110.71
CA GLN A 86 -8.36 46.64 -110.68
C GLN A 86 -7.40 45.78 -109.84
N ARG A 87 -6.10 46.11 -109.83
CA ARG A 87 -5.10 45.41 -109.01
C ARG A 87 -5.24 45.77 -107.54
N GLU A 88 -5.46 47.04 -107.22
CA GLU A 88 -5.75 47.49 -105.85
C GLU A 88 -7.05 46.89 -105.31
N LEU A 89 -8.09 46.74 -106.15
CA LEU A 89 -9.31 46.00 -105.79
C LEU A 89 -9.02 44.52 -105.50
N GLN A 90 -8.26 43.83 -106.35
CA GLN A 90 -7.88 42.43 -106.09
C GLN A 90 -7.05 42.27 -104.80
N GLU A 91 -6.15 43.20 -104.49
CA GLU A 91 -5.39 43.21 -103.24
C GLU A 91 -6.29 43.52 -102.02
N ARG A 92 -7.25 44.44 -102.16
CA ARG A 92 -8.28 44.71 -101.14
C ARG A 92 -9.17 43.48 -100.91
N ASP A 93 -9.64 42.82 -101.95
CA ASP A 93 -10.49 41.62 -101.86
C ASP A 93 -9.75 40.48 -101.16
N VAL A 94 -8.49 40.21 -101.52
CA VAL A 94 -7.63 39.22 -100.84
C VAL A 94 -7.32 39.59 -99.38
N GLN A 95 -7.37 40.87 -99.02
CA GLN A 95 -7.26 41.31 -97.63
C GLN A 95 -8.59 41.18 -96.87
N ILE A 96 -9.72 41.41 -97.55
CA ILE A 96 -11.07 41.21 -97.01
C ILE A 96 -11.35 39.73 -96.74
N THR A 97 -11.01 38.81 -97.66
CA THR A 97 -11.22 37.37 -97.42
C THR A 97 -10.40 36.88 -96.23
N LYS A 98 -9.13 37.26 -96.10
CA LYS A 98 -8.29 36.93 -94.93
C LYS A 98 -8.86 37.45 -93.61
N LEU A 99 -9.46 38.65 -93.63
CA LEU A 99 -10.14 39.20 -92.45
C LEU A 99 -11.46 38.49 -92.16
N GLN A 100 -12.19 38.03 -93.17
CA GLN A 100 -13.40 37.21 -93.01
C GLN A 100 -13.06 35.82 -92.46
N GLU A 101 -12.03 35.16 -93.00
CA GLU A 101 -11.48 33.88 -92.50
C GLU A 101 -11.02 33.98 -91.04
N GLY A 102 -10.24 35.02 -90.71
CA GLY A 102 -9.83 35.29 -89.32
C GLY A 102 -11.00 35.61 -88.39
N THR A 103 -12.04 36.30 -88.88
CA THR A 103 -13.26 36.59 -88.12
C THR A 103 -14.13 35.35 -87.92
N ALA A 104 -14.13 34.40 -88.85
CA ALA A 104 -14.79 33.10 -88.70
C ALA A 104 -14.07 32.27 -87.63
N LEU A 105 -12.75 32.08 -87.76
CA LEU A 105 -11.94 31.32 -86.81
C LEU A 105 -12.03 31.88 -85.36
N LEU A 106 -12.10 33.20 -85.21
CA LEU A 106 -12.32 33.83 -83.90
C LEU A 106 -13.71 33.56 -83.32
N LYS A 107 -14.76 33.45 -84.15
CA LYS A 107 -16.10 33.07 -83.68
C LYS A 107 -16.16 31.61 -83.28
N ASP A 108 -15.54 30.73 -84.05
CA ASP A 108 -15.47 29.30 -83.77
C ASP A 108 -14.73 29.07 -82.43
N LEU A 109 -13.60 29.76 -82.21
CA LEU A 109 -12.85 29.73 -80.96
C LEU A 109 -13.65 30.29 -79.77
N CYS A 110 -14.39 31.39 -79.94
CA CYS A 110 -15.29 31.89 -78.89
C CYS A 110 -16.39 30.87 -78.56
N SER A 111 -16.99 30.23 -79.57
CA SER A 111 -18.01 29.21 -79.35
C SER A 111 -17.47 27.98 -78.61
N GLU A 112 -16.23 27.57 -78.89
CA GLU A 112 -15.56 26.48 -78.16
C GLU A 112 -15.28 26.89 -76.71
N GLN A 113 -14.88 28.15 -76.46
CA GLN A 113 -14.67 28.67 -75.11
C GLN A 113 -15.97 28.78 -74.31
N ASP A 114 -17.07 29.25 -74.92
CA ASP A 114 -18.39 29.31 -74.28
C ASP A 114 -18.89 27.90 -73.92
N GLU A 115 -18.67 26.90 -74.77
CA GLU A 115 -19.03 25.50 -74.49
C GLU A 115 -18.14 24.87 -73.39
N GLN A 116 -16.84 25.21 -73.36
CA GLN A 116 -15.94 24.80 -72.26
C GLN A 116 -16.32 25.46 -70.92
N LEU A 117 -16.74 26.72 -70.92
CA LEU A 117 -17.23 27.41 -69.73
C LEU A 117 -18.52 26.76 -69.20
N ALA A 118 -19.50 26.48 -70.07
CA ALA A 118 -20.73 25.79 -69.68
C ALA A 118 -20.44 24.38 -69.10
N GLN A 119 -19.45 23.67 -69.61
CA GLN A 119 -19.00 22.39 -69.03
C GLN A 119 -18.40 22.60 -67.63
N LEU A 120 -17.58 23.63 -67.41
CA LEU A 120 -17.01 23.94 -66.09
C LEU A 120 -18.06 24.33 -65.05
N ASP A 121 -19.09 25.10 -65.44
CA ASP A 121 -20.20 25.46 -64.54
C ASP A 121 -20.95 24.22 -64.05
N THR A 122 -21.33 23.30 -64.96
CA THR A 122 -21.98 22.03 -64.57
C THR A 122 -21.09 21.11 -63.72
N LEU A 123 -19.76 21.24 -63.83
CA LEU A 123 -18.82 20.52 -62.97
C LEU A 123 -18.78 21.10 -61.56
N ASP A 124 -18.83 22.43 -61.38
CA ASP A 124 -18.87 23.02 -60.04
C ASP A 124 -20.24 22.84 -59.37
N GLU A 125 -21.37 22.96 -60.08
CA GLU A 125 -22.69 22.58 -59.54
C GLU A 125 -22.68 21.16 -58.96
N ARG A 126 -22.09 20.21 -59.71
CA ARG A 126 -21.96 18.82 -59.27
C ARG A 126 -21.01 18.65 -58.08
N MET A 127 -19.94 19.44 -57.99
CA MET A 127 -19.07 19.47 -56.81
C MET A 127 -19.75 20.10 -55.59
N GLN A 128 -20.53 21.17 -55.77
CA GLN A 128 -21.32 21.78 -54.69
C GLN A 128 -22.33 20.78 -54.12
N LEU A 129 -23.04 20.04 -54.98
CA LEU A 129 -23.97 18.99 -54.55
C LEU A 129 -23.24 17.87 -53.77
N GLN A 130 -22.06 17.45 -54.22
CA GLN A 130 -21.24 16.46 -53.50
C GLN A 130 -20.72 16.98 -52.15
N ARG A 131 -20.38 18.28 -52.03
CA ARG A 131 -20.03 18.91 -50.73
C ARG A 131 -21.22 18.86 -49.77
N GLN A 132 -22.41 19.29 -50.21
CA GLN A 132 -23.63 19.25 -49.38
C GLN A 132 -24.04 17.83 -48.96
N GLN A 133 -23.81 16.82 -49.81
CA GLN A 133 -24.03 15.42 -49.44
C GLN A 133 -23.01 14.94 -48.40
N ARG A 134 -21.73 15.32 -48.56
CA ARG A 134 -20.67 15.00 -47.62
C ARG A 134 -20.90 15.64 -46.24
N GLU A 135 -21.28 16.92 -46.19
CA GLU A 135 -21.59 17.62 -44.93
C GLU A 135 -22.69 16.89 -44.15
N LYS A 136 -23.79 16.50 -44.81
CA LYS A 136 -24.88 15.72 -44.19
C LYS A 136 -24.44 14.34 -43.69
N LEU A 137 -23.50 13.69 -44.38
CA LEU A 137 -22.92 12.42 -43.93
C LEU A 137 -21.98 12.62 -42.74
N GLU A 138 -21.23 13.73 -42.69
CA GLU A 138 -20.39 14.10 -41.54
C GLU A 138 -21.24 14.43 -40.31
N GLU A 139 -22.37 15.14 -40.46
CA GLU A 139 -23.37 15.35 -39.40
C GLU A 139 -23.96 14.02 -38.89
N GLN A 140 -24.34 13.10 -39.78
CA GLN A 140 -24.86 11.78 -39.41
C GLN A 140 -23.82 10.93 -38.67
N VAL A 141 -22.56 10.95 -39.11
CA VAL A 141 -21.46 10.27 -38.42
C VAL A 141 -21.22 10.86 -37.03
N GLN A 142 -21.29 12.18 -36.86
CA GLN A 142 -21.20 12.82 -35.53
C GLN A 142 -22.36 12.42 -34.62
N SER A 143 -23.60 12.40 -35.13
CA SER A 143 -24.78 11.95 -34.35
C SER A 143 -24.62 10.49 -33.88
N LEU A 144 -24.24 9.59 -34.78
CA LEU A 144 -24.01 8.17 -34.46
C LEU A 144 -22.83 7.98 -33.51
N GLN A 145 -21.77 8.80 -33.59
CA GLN A 145 -20.67 8.78 -32.61
C GLN A 145 -21.14 9.20 -31.22
N CYS A 146 -22.00 10.21 -31.10
CA CYS A 146 -22.61 10.61 -29.83
C CYS A 146 -23.52 9.52 -29.25
N GLU A 147 -24.34 8.87 -30.07
CA GLU A 147 -25.17 7.73 -29.65
C GLU A 147 -24.31 6.53 -29.18
N VAL A 148 -23.24 6.19 -29.92
CA VAL A 148 -22.30 5.13 -29.52
C VAL A 148 -21.58 5.48 -28.21
N LYS A 149 -21.22 6.75 -27.97
CA LYS A 149 -20.64 7.18 -26.69
C LYS A 149 -21.63 7.08 -25.53
N ALA A 150 -22.89 7.49 -25.72
CA ALA A 150 -23.93 7.34 -24.70
C ALA A 150 -24.21 5.86 -24.39
N ALA A 151 -24.29 5.00 -25.41
CA ALA A 151 -24.47 3.56 -25.24
C ALA A 151 -23.25 2.88 -24.57
N LYS A 152 -22.01 3.28 -24.91
CA LYS A 152 -20.79 2.86 -24.21
C LYS A 152 -20.88 3.19 -22.71
N ALA A 153 -21.31 4.40 -22.35
CA ALA A 153 -21.40 4.85 -20.96
C ALA A 153 -22.45 4.05 -20.15
N GLN A 154 -23.64 3.81 -20.70
CA GLN A 154 -24.66 2.97 -20.05
C GLN A 154 -24.20 1.52 -19.87
N VAL A 155 -23.58 0.93 -20.91
CA VAL A 155 -22.98 -0.40 -20.84
C VAL A 155 -21.79 -0.45 -19.87
N ASN A 156 -21.15 0.68 -19.56
CA ASN A 156 -20.15 0.77 -18.51
C ASN A 156 -20.78 0.74 -17.12
N GLU A 157 -21.76 1.61 -16.86
CA GLU A 157 -22.49 1.70 -15.59
C GLU A 157 -23.09 0.34 -15.19
N GLU A 158 -23.75 -0.36 -16.13
CA GLU A 158 -24.27 -1.72 -15.91
C GLU A 158 -23.17 -2.74 -15.57
N LYS A 159 -22.01 -2.66 -16.23
CA LYS A 159 -20.87 -3.55 -15.92
C LYS A 159 -20.32 -3.27 -14.54
N SER A 160 -19.99 -2.03 -14.19
CA SER A 160 -19.36 -1.71 -12.92
C SER A 160 -20.32 -1.94 -11.74
N LEU A 161 -21.63 -1.75 -11.93
CA LEU A 161 -22.65 -2.24 -10.98
C LEU A 161 -22.63 -3.77 -10.83
N LYS A 162 -22.51 -4.52 -11.93
CA LYS A 162 -22.35 -5.99 -11.90
C LYS A 162 -21.04 -6.42 -11.24
N VAL A 163 -19.92 -5.73 -11.47
CA VAL A 163 -18.63 -5.98 -10.79
C VAL A 163 -18.81 -5.85 -9.28
N PHE A 164 -19.46 -4.78 -8.84
CA PHE A 164 -19.73 -4.52 -7.42
C PHE A 164 -20.58 -5.65 -6.79
N GLN A 165 -21.65 -6.08 -7.46
CA GLN A 165 -22.50 -7.18 -7.00
C GLN A 165 -21.74 -8.52 -6.96
N GLU A 166 -20.96 -8.85 -7.99
CA GLU A 166 -20.13 -10.06 -8.00
C GLU A 166 -19.04 -10.05 -6.91
N ARG A 167 -18.46 -8.87 -6.61
CA ARG A 167 -17.53 -8.69 -5.48
C ARG A 167 -18.25 -8.95 -4.16
N GLN A 168 -19.43 -8.37 -3.94
CA GLN A 168 -20.21 -8.56 -2.72
C GLN A 168 -20.59 -10.04 -2.49
N VAL A 169 -21.02 -10.75 -3.54
CA VAL A 169 -21.32 -12.19 -3.48
C VAL A 169 -20.07 -13.00 -3.11
N LYS A 170 -18.91 -12.72 -3.73
CA LYS A 170 -17.65 -13.41 -3.43
C LYS A 170 -17.17 -13.14 -1.99
N THR A 171 -17.37 -11.93 -1.47
CA THR A 171 -17.07 -11.60 -0.05
C THR A 171 -17.97 -12.38 0.91
N LEU A 172 -19.28 -12.42 0.65
CA LEU A 172 -20.23 -13.19 1.48
C LEU A 172 -19.95 -14.70 1.43
N GLN A 173 -19.54 -15.24 0.28
CA GLN A 173 -19.11 -16.63 0.17
C GLN A 173 -17.85 -16.93 0.99
N ALA A 174 -16.86 -16.04 0.97
CA ALA A 174 -15.65 -16.19 1.78
C ALA A 174 -15.95 -16.09 3.29
N GLN A 175 -16.82 -15.18 3.72
CA GLN A 175 -17.26 -15.06 5.10
C GLN A 175 -18.02 -16.31 5.58
N LEU A 176 -18.90 -16.87 4.73
CA LEU A 176 -19.60 -18.13 5.02
C LEU A 176 -18.61 -19.30 5.18
N GLN A 177 -17.67 -19.46 4.25
CA GLN A 177 -16.64 -20.50 4.34
C GLN A 177 -15.74 -20.33 5.57
N GLN A 178 -15.45 -19.10 5.99
CA GLN A 178 -14.73 -18.83 7.23
C GLN A 178 -15.54 -19.25 8.46
N GLN A 179 -16.84 -18.94 8.52
CA GLN A 179 -17.71 -19.40 9.61
C GLN A 179 -17.87 -20.93 9.64
N GLU A 180 -18.01 -21.58 8.48
CA GLU A 180 -18.04 -23.04 8.37
C GLU A 180 -16.74 -23.67 8.90
N ALA A 181 -15.59 -23.09 8.57
CA ALA A 181 -14.29 -23.54 9.07
C ALA A 181 -14.13 -23.32 10.59
N THR A 182 -14.54 -22.17 11.14
CA THR A 182 -14.48 -21.94 12.60
C THR A 182 -15.42 -22.86 13.36
N HIS A 183 -16.67 -23.05 12.90
CA HIS A 183 -17.60 -23.98 13.55
C HIS A 183 -17.10 -25.44 13.49
N GLN A 184 -16.42 -25.85 12.41
CA GLN A 184 -15.80 -27.18 12.35
C GLN A 184 -14.65 -27.30 13.35
N GLN A 185 -13.77 -26.30 13.43
CA GLN A 185 -12.67 -26.27 14.40
C GLN A 185 -13.18 -26.28 15.85
N GLU A 186 -14.28 -25.58 16.15
CA GLU A 186 -14.95 -25.61 17.45
C GLU A 186 -15.54 -26.99 17.77
N GLN A 187 -16.20 -27.65 16.80
CA GLN A 187 -16.69 -29.02 16.97
C GLN A 187 -15.55 -30.01 17.23
N ASP A 188 -14.46 -29.93 16.47
CA ASP A 188 -13.31 -30.82 16.64
C ASP A 188 -12.62 -30.61 18.00
N ALA A 189 -12.53 -29.36 18.47
CA ALA A 189 -12.03 -29.03 19.81
C ALA A 189 -12.96 -29.53 20.93
N LEU A 190 -14.29 -29.36 20.78
CA LEU A 190 -15.29 -29.88 21.72
C LEU A 190 -15.28 -31.41 21.80
N ASN A 191 -15.16 -32.11 20.67
CA ASN A 191 -15.04 -33.56 20.62
C ASN A 191 -13.77 -34.03 21.35
N LYS A 192 -12.62 -33.42 21.07
CA LYS A 192 -11.35 -33.72 21.74
C LYS A 192 -11.42 -33.50 23.26
N HIS A 193 -12.11 -32.44 23.70
CA HIS A 193 -12.32 -32.14 25.12
C HIS A 193 -13.25 -33.18 25.80
N CYS A 194 -14.28 -33.66 25.09
CA CYS A 194 -15.11 -34.77 25.54
C CYS A 194 -14.33 -36.08 25.69
N ASP A 195 -13.45 -36.41 24.72
CA ASP A 195 -12.58 -37.60 24.78
C ASP A 195 -11.58 -37.51 25.95
N GLU A 196 -10.97 -36.34 26.17
CA GLU A 196 -10.08 -36.08 27.30
C GLU A 196 -10.80 -36.20 28.66
N TYR A 197 -12.03 -35.69 28.77
CA TYR A 197 -12.87 -35.91 29.96
C TYR A 197 -13.26 -37.39 30.14
N ALA A 198 -13.59 -38.12 29.07
CA ALA A 198 -13.92 -39.53 29.15
C ALA A 198 -12.73 -40.37 29.64
N ALA A 199 -11.53 -40.09 29.11
CA ALA A 199 -10.28 -40.71 29.57
C ALA A 199 -9.95 -40.35 31.03
N SER A 200 -10.14 -39.09 31.42
CA SER A 200 -9.94 -38.63 32.81
C SER A 200 -10.91 -39.32 33.78
N ASN A 201 -12.20 -39.37 33.46
CA ASN A 201 -13.22 -40.08 34.24
C ASN A 201 -12.93 -41.59 34.34
N SER A 202 -12.47 -42.22 33.26
CA SER A 202 -12.05 -43.63 33.28
C SER A 202 -10.88 -43.85 34.24
N LYS A 203 -9.86 -42.97 34.23
CA LYS A 203 -8.72 -43.01 35.15
C LYS A 203 -9.14 -42.77 36.61
N LEU A 204 -10.08 -41.86 36.86
CA LEU A 204 -10.63 -41.61 38.20
C LEU A 204 -11.43 -42.81 38.72
N LEU A 205 -12.26 -43.44 37.89
CA LEU A 205 -12.97 -44.68 38.25
C LEU A 205 -12.02 -45.84 38.57
N LEU A 206 -10.92 -45.98 37.82
CA LEU A 206 -9.88 -46.96 38.14
C LEU A 206 -9.23 -46.65 39.50
N ARG A 207 -8.86 -45.40 39.78
CA ARG A 207 -8.23 -45.05 41.08
C ARG A 207 -9.22 -45.15 42.25
N LEU A 208 -10.51 -44.88 42.04
CA LEU A 208 -11.55 -45.18 43.04
C LEU A 208 -11.60 -46.68 43.33
N SER A 209 -11.60 -47.53 42.30
CA SER A 209 -11.58 -48.99 42.51
C SER A 209 -10.28 -49.51 43.14
N GLU A 210 -9.15 -48.82 42.99
CA GLU A 210 -7.94 -49.11 43.79
C GLU A 210 -8.13 -48.70 45.25
N LEU A 211 -8.59 -47.48 45.51
CA LEU A 211 -8.84 -46.94 46.86
C LEU A 211 -9.90 -47.75 47.63
N GLU A 212 -10.92 -48.29 46.97
CA GLU A 212 -11.91 -49.21 47.55
C GLU A 212 -11.27 -50.53 48.00
N LYS A 213 -10.31 -51.06 47.24
CA LYS A 213 -9.56 -52.28 47.61
C LYS A 213 -8.54 -52.01 48.71
N GLU A 214 -7.84 -50.87 48.64
CA GLU A 214 -6.96 -50.38 49.70
C GLU A 214 -7.75 -50.25 51.01
N LEU A 215 -8.90 -49.54 50.99
CA LEU A 215 -9.80 -49.39 52.13
C LEU A 215 -10.25 -50.74 52.70
N PHE A 216 -10.85 -51.61 51.89
CA PHE A 216 -11.31 -52.94 52.33
C PHE A 216 -10.17 -53.78 52.95
N SER A 217 -8.95 -53.69 52.40
CA SER A 217 -7.79 -54.36 52.99
C SER A 217 -7.39 -53.75 54.34
N THR A 218 -7.47 -52.42 54.49
CA THR A 218 -7.18 -51.76 55.77
C THR A 218 -8.25 -52.05 56.83
N GLU A 219 -9.53 -52.06 56.47
CA GLU A 219 -10.65 -52.42 57.36
C GLU A 219 -10.47 -53.85 57.89
N ALA A 220 -10.11 -54.80 57.03
CA ALA A 220 -9.80 -56.18 57.45
C ALA A 220 -8.59 -56.25 58.40
N THR A 221 -7.54 -55.43 58.19
CA THR A 221 -6.42 -55.37 59.14
C THR A 221 -6.77 -54.69 60.47
N VAL A 222 -7.66 -53.71 60.46
CA VAL A 222 -8.16 -53.06 61.69
C VAL A 222 -8.97 -54.07 62.51
N GLN A 223 -9.91 -54.79 61.90
CA GLN A 223 -10.68 -55.84 62.59
C GLN A 223 -9.78 -56.92 63.21
N ALA A 224 -8.76 -57.40 62.48
CA ALA A 224 -7.81 -58.38 63.02
C ALA A 224 -6.96 -57.83 64.18
N LEU A 225 -6.66 -56.53 64.20
CA LEU A 225 -5.98 -55.86 65.31
C LEU A 225 -6.93 -55.62 66.50
N GLU A 226 -8.20 -55.30 66.28
CA GLU A 226 -9.23 -55.18 67.32
C GLU A 226 -9.50 -56.52 68.00
N GLU A 227 -9.66 -57.60 67.24
CA GLU A 227 -9.76 -58.98 67.77
C GLU A 227 -8.53 -59.34 68.61
N SER A 228 -7.31 -59.06 68.12
CA SER A 228 -6.08 -59.30 68.87
C SER A 228 -5.94 -58.41 70.12
N ALA A 229 -6.50 -57.20 70.12
CA ALA A 229 -6.45 -56.29 71.25
C ALA A 229 -7.41 -56.73 72.36
N GLU A 230 -8.61 -57.19 72.00
CA GLU A 230 -9.58 -57.72 72.96
C GLU A 230 -9.07 -59.03 73.59
N VAL A 231 -8.43 -59.92 72.82
CA VAL A 231 -7.76 -61.12 73.37
C VAL A 231 -6.61 -60.76 74.33
N GLN A 232 -5.83 -59.71 74.04
CA GLN A 232 -4.78 -59.23 74.97
C GLN A 232 -5.40 -58.61 76.24
N LYS A 233 -6.55 -57.94 76.12
CA LYS A 233 -7.31 -57.39 77.25
C LYS A 233 -7.90 -58.49 78.13
N GLU A 234 -8.50 -59.54 77.56
CA GLU A 234 -8.94 -60.73 78.31
C GLU A 234 -7.78 -61.37 79.11
N GLN A 235 -6.60 -61.52 78.49
CA GLN A 235 -5.40 -62.02 79.17
C GLN A 235 -4.94 -61.10 80.31
N LEU A 236 -5.00 -59.79 80.12
CA LEU A 236 -4.64 -58.80 81.14
C LEU A 236 -5.63 -58.80 82.31
N GLU A 237 -6.94 -58.90 82.04
CA GLU A 237 -7.98 -59.05 83.04
C GLU A 237 -7.84 -60.36 83.82
N ALA A 238 -7.51 -61.48 83.16
CA ALA A 238 -7.24 -62.75 83.81
C ALA A 238 -6.01 -62.69 84.75
N LEU A 239 -4.89 -62.11 84.29
CA LEU A 239 -3.71 -61.86 85.11
C LEU A 239 -4.00 -60.90 86.27
N GLN A 240 -4.88 -59.91 86.07
CA GLN A 240 -5.31 -59.01 87.14
C GLN A 240 -6.17 -59.73 88.19
N GLN A 241 -7.02 -60.68 87.78
CA GLN A 241 -7.78 -61.53 88.71
C GLN A 241 -6.87 -62.48 89.50
N GLU A 242 -5.87 -63.09 88.86
CA GLU A 242 -4.86 -63.91 89.53
C GLU A 242 -4.03 -63.09 90.53
N ALA A 243 -3.55 -61.91 90.14
CA ALA A 243 -2.86 -60.98 91.02
C ALA A 243 -3.73 -60.53 92.20
N GLN A 244 -5.02 -60.24 92.00
CA GLN A 244 -5.96 -59.97 93.10
C GLN A 244 -6.16 -61.18 94.01
N GLY A 245 -6.17 -62.40 93.46
CA GLY A 245 -6.18 -63.65 94.24
C GLY A 245 -4.95 -63.78 95.13
N HIS A 246 -3.75 -63.53 94.59
CA HIS A 246 -2.51 -63.51 95.34
C HIS A 246 -2.49 -62.40 96.40
N ILE A 247 -2.98 -61.20 96.11
CA ILE A 247 -3.09 -60.09 97.09
C ILE A 247 -4.00 -60.50 98.27
N LYS A 248 -5.17 -61.09 97.99
CA LYS A 248 -6.09 -61.61 99.03
C LYS A 248 -5.44 -62.72 99.86
N HIS A 249 -4.68 -63.61 99.24
CA HIS A 249 -3.95 -64.66 99.94
C HIS A 249 -2.83 -64.08 100.84
N ILE A 250 -2.07 -63.10 100.35
CA ILE A 250 -1.04 -62.38 101.12
C ILE A 250 -1.68 -61.60 102.28
N GLN A 251 -2.87 -61.03 102.11
CA GLN A 251 -3.63 -60.40 103.21
C GLN A 251 -4.03 -61.42 104.28
N ALA A 252 -4.64 -62.55 103.91
CA ALA A 252 -4.98 -63.61 104.86
C ALA A 252 -3.74 -64.19 105.59
N LEU A 253 -2.59 -64.30 104.91
CA LEU A 253 -1.32 -64.66 105.52
C LEU A 253 -0.77 -63.59 106.47
N LYS A 254 -1.01 -62.30 106.21
CA LYS A 254 -0.69 -61.21 107.14
C LYS A 254 -1.59 -61.22 108.37
N ASP A 255 -2.90 -61.40 108.19
CA ASP A 255 -3.87 -61.40 109.29
C ASP A 255 -3.65 -62.58 110.24
N THR A 256 -3.37 -63.77 109.70
CA THR A 256 -3.01 -64.95 110.52
C THR A 256 -1.66 -64.79 111.22
N ASN A 257 -0.66 -64.19 110.58
CA ASN A 257 0.63 -63.89 111.21
C ASN A 257 0.51 -62.80 112.29
N PHE A 258 -0.37 -61.81 112.10
CA PHE A 258 -0.72 -60.81 113.12
C PHE A 258 -1.41 -61.46 114.32
N GLN A 259 -2.39 -62.34 114.10
CA GLN A 259 -3.04 -63.11 115.18
C GLN A 259 -2.05 -64.00 115.96
N LEU A 260 -1.10 -64.65 115.26
CA LEU A 260 -0.03 -65.43 115.89
C LEU A 260 0.92 -64.53 116.70
N THR A 261 1.25 -63.34 116.20
CA THR A 261 2.09 -62.36 116.89
C THR A 261 1.40 -61.82 118.13
N GLN A 262 0.12 -61.42 118.04
CA GLN A 262 -0.68 -61.00 119.19
C GLN A 262 -0.82 -62.12 120.23
N GLY A 263 -1.03 -63.37 119.81
CA GLY A 263 -1.07 -64.53 120.70
C GLY A 263 0.27 -64.79 121.40
N LEU A 264 1.40 -64.53 120.74
CA LEU A 264 2.75 -64.56 121.32
C LEU A 264 2.95 -63.41 122.32
N GLU A 265 2.53 -62.19 122.00
CA GLU A 265 2.62 -61.03 122.90
C GLU A 265 1.77 -61.24 124.16
N GLU A 266 0.52 -61.70 124.03
CA GLU A 266 -0.32 -62.08 125.15
C GLU A 266 0.30 -63.20 126.02
N ALA A 267 0.94 -64.19 125.39
CA ALA A 267 1.64 -65.26 126.12
C ALA A 267 2.88 -64.72 126.87
N ILE A 268 3.60 -63.76 126.28
CA ILE A 268 4.72 -63.06 126.91
C ILE A 268 4.23 -62.20 128.08
N GLU A 269 3.14 -61.44 127.94
CA GLU A 269 2.56 -60.65 129.03
C GLU A 269 2.10 -61.54 130.19
N LYS A 270 1.39 -62.64 129.89
CA LYS A 270 0.98 -63.65 130.89
C LYS A 270 2.21 -64.23 131.58
N GLY A 271 3.27 -64.56 130.84
CA GLY A 271 4.56 -64.98 131.39
C GLY A 271 5.23 -63.94 132.31
N GLN A 272 5.21 -62.66 131.92
CA GLN A 272 5.72 -61.56 132.75
C GLN A 272 4.86 -61.32 134.01
N LEU A 273 3.55 -61.51 133.92
CA LEU A 273 2.63 -61.43 135.06
C LEU A 273 2.87 -62.59 136.05
N TYR A 274 3.04 -63.82 135.56
CA TYR A 274 3.45 -64.95 136.41
C TYR A 274 4.83 -64.74 137.02
N LYS A 275 5.80 -64.17 136.29
CA LYS A 275 7.12 -63.80 136.82
C LYS A 275 7.01 -62.78 137.96
N ARG A 276 6.16 -61.75 137.82
CA ARG A 276 5.88 -60.77 138.89
C ARG A 276 5.27 -61.42 140.12
N LYS A 277 4.24 -62.26 139.95
CA LYS A 277 3.63 -63.03 141.06
C LYS A 277 4.62 -63.98 141.74
N MET A 278 5.53 -64.59 141.00
CA MET A 278 6.59 -65.42 141.57
C MET A 278 7.58 -64.60 142.41
N THR A 279 7.96 -63.39 141.98
CA THR A 279 8.81 -62.50 142.79
C THR A 279 8.08 -61.94 144.03
N GLU A 280 6.79 -61.67 143.92
CA GLU A 280 5.92 -61.20 145.01
C GLU A 280 5.73 -62.29 146.09
N LEU A 281 5.40 -63.51 145.68
CA LEU A 281 5.31 -64.68 146.57
C LEU A 281 6.68 -65.06 147.17
N ALA A 282 7.78 -64.90 146.44
CA ALA A 282 9.13 -65.07 146.99
C ALA A 282 9.47 -64.01 148.05
N GLY A 283 8.99 -62.77 147.88
CA GLY A 283 9.06 -61.71 148.88
C GLY A 283 8.32 -62.10 150.17
N HIS A 284 7.03 -62.47 150.06
CA HIS A 284 6.25 -62.92 151.21
C HIS A 284 6.84 -64.14 151.94
N LEU A 285 7.43 -65.09 151.21
CA LEU A 285 8.12 -66.22 151.83
C LEU A 285 9.39 -65.80 152.59
N GLU A 286 10.09 -64.75 152.16
CA GLU A 286 11.23 -64.22 152.93
C GLU A 286 10.78 -63.31 154.08
N GLU A 287 9.65 -62.60 153.97
CA GLU A 287 9.00 -61.92 155.12
C GLU A 287 8.56 -62.92 156.20
N GLU A 288 7.95 -64.05 155.84
CA GLU A 288 7.65 -65.12 156.81
C GLU A 288 8.93 -65.71 157.42
N ARG A 289 10.02 -65.83 156.66
CA ARG A 289 11.32 -66.28 157.18
C ARG A 289 11.96 -65.26 158.11
N GLU A 290 11.90 -63.96 157.82
CA GLU A 290 12.28 -62.89 158.75
C GLU A 290 11.49 -63.04 160.06
N VAL A 291 10.16 -63.12 159.99
CA VAL A 291 9.28 -63.25 161.16
C VAL A 291 9.55 -64.55 161.94
N MET A 292 9.88 -65.66 161.27
CA MET A 292 10.25 -66.92 161.93
C MET A 292 11.66 -66.88 162.53
N ARG A 293 12.63 -66.23 161.89
CA ARG A 293 13.97 -65.98 162.44
C ARG A 293 13.89 -65.08 163.67
N ASP A 294 13.04 -64.07 163.66
CA ASP A 294 12.84 -63.16 164.79
C ASP A 294 12.12 -63.85 165.97
N LYS A 295 11.17 -64.75 165.69
CA LYS A 295 10.59 -65.67 166.69
C LYS A 295 11.66 -66.61 167.28
N GLU A 296 12.52 -67.20 166.44
CA GLU A 296 13.66 -68.02 166.92
C GLU A 296 14.63 -67.24 167.79
N LEU A 297 14.89 -65.97 167.47
CA LEU A 297 15.81 -65.12 168.25
C LEU A 297 15.22 -64.79 169.62
N ARG A 298 13.90 -64.54 169.69
CA ARG A 298 13.16 -64.36 170.95
C ARG A 298 13.08 -65.65 171.78
N THR A 299 12.91 -66.82 171.17
CA THR A 299 12.94 -68.10 171.91
C THR A 299 14.34 -68.49 172.35
N LYS A 300 15.39 -68.16 171.59
CA LYS A 300 16.80 -68.29 172.02
C LYS A 300 17.11 -67.37 173.21
N MET A 301 16.60 -66.14 173.21
CA MET A 301 16.77 -65.22 174.33
C MET A 301 16.09 -65.72 175.62
N THR A 302 14.88 -66.29 175.54
CA THR A 302 14.23 -66.88 176.74
C THR A 302 14.86 -68.20 177.16
N THR A 303 15.30 -69.07 176.23
CA THR A 303 16.06 -70.26 176.63
C THR A 303 17.41 -69.93 177.23
N GLU A 304 18.14 -68.91 176.77
CA GLU A 304 19.38 -68.47 177.45
C GLU A 304 19.14 -67.96 178.88
N GLN A 305 18.05 -67.25 179.13
CA GLN A 305 17.69 -66.83 180.50
C GLN A 305 17.33 -68.03 181.38
N GLN A 306 16.65 -69.04 180.83
CA GLN A 306 16.31 -70.27 181.54
C GLN A 306 17.54 -71.19 181.73
N THR A 307 18.44 -71.28 180.76
CA THR A 307 19.72 -72.01 180.83
C THR A 307 20.59 -71.46 181.95
N LYS A 308 20.71 -70.14 182.10
CA LYS A 308 21.47 -69.51 183.21
C LYS A 308 20.89 -69.85 184.60
N LEU A 309 19.59 -70.12 184.71
CA LEU A 309 18.95 -70.62 185.94
C LEU A 309 19.16 -72.13 186.14
N ILE A 310 19.13 -72.90 185.05
CA ILE A 310 19.36 -74.35 185.04
C ILE A 310 20.82 -74.69 185.39
N ASP A 311 21.79 -73.96 184.83
CA ASP A 311 23.22 -74.15 185.10
C ASP A 311 23.58 -73.83 186.56
N PHE A 312 22.92 -72.83 187.17
CA PHE A 312 23.06 -72.52 188.60
C PHE A 312 22.54 -73.66 189.50
N LEU A 313 21.57 -74.44 189.03
CA LEU A 313 21.03 -75.60 189.75
C LEU A 313 21.85 -76.88 189.47
N HIS A 314 22.31 -77.09 188.24
CA HIS A 314 23.20 -78.21 187.90
C HIS A 314 24.58 -78.10 188.56
N ALA A 315 25.16 -76.90 188.65
CA ALA A 315 26.39 -76.64 189.40
C ALA A 315 26.27 -76.87 190.93
N LYS A 316 25.08 -77.28 191.41
CA LYS A 316 24.83 -77.72 192.79
C LYS A 316 24.23 -79.13 192.89
N LEU A 317 24.21 -79.88 191.79
CA LEU A 317 23.74 -81.27 191.72
C LEU A 317 24.60 -82.16 190.79
N ASP A 318 25.82 -81.72 190.48
CA ASP A 318 26.91 -82.51 189.88
C ASP A 318 27.42 -83.62 190.83
N ASP A 319 26.57 -84.60 191.15
CA ASP A 319 27.00 -85.81 191.89
C ASP A 319 26.21 -87.09 191.53
N SER A 320 25.91 -87.31 190.23
CA SER A 320 25.71 -88.69 189.71
C SER A 320 25.57 -88.83 188.19
N ASN A 321 26.49 -89.60 187.57
CA ASN A 321 26.29 -90.51 186.41
C ASN A 321 25.84 -89.95 185.02
N LYS A 322 26.12 -90.55 183.85
CA LYS A 322 27.21 -91.40 183.28
C LYS A 322 26.81 -91.74 181.81
N LYS A 323 27.78 -91.73 180.85
CA LYS A 323 27.85 -92.55 179.58
C LYS A 323 26.93 -92.29 178.34
N LYS A 324 27.60 -92.09 177.19
CA LYS A 324 27.50 -92.81 175.87
C LYS A 324 26.27 -92.75 174.89
N SER A 325 26.46 -92.04 173.77
CA SER A 325 26.38 -92.46 172.32
C SER A 325 25.15 -93.16 171.63
N ARG A 326 24.88 -92.74 170.36
CA ARG A 326 24.26 -93.49 169.21
C ARG A 326 22.73 -93.82 169.32
N THR A 327 21.92 -94.21 168.30
CA THR A 327 22.09 -94.62 166.86
C THR A 327 20.78 -94.53 166.00
N LEU A 328 20.90 -94.35 164.66
CA LEU A 328 20.20 -94.93 163.45
C LEU A 328 18.71 -95.44 163.40
N SER A 329 18.19 -95.52 162.14
CA SER A 329 17.09 -96.35 161.52
C SER A 329 15.70 -95.69 161.27
N SER A 330 14.88 -96.03 160.24
CA SER A 330 15.06 -96.69 158.91
C SER A 330 13.81 -96.70 157.96
N LYS A 331 14.02 -96.67 156.62
CA LYS A 331 13.28 -97.29 155.46
C LYS A 331 11.72 -97.40 155.39
N LEU A 332 11.11 -97.11 154.21
CA LEU A 332 9.98 -97.88 153.59
C LEU A 332 9.73 -97.57 152.07
N PHE A 333 9.10 -98.52 151.34
CA PHE A 333 8.94 -98.82 149.87
C PHE A 333 8.15 -97.80 148.98
N GLY A 334 7.99 -97.87 147.62
CA GLY A 334 8.42 -98.79 146.50
C GLY A 334 7.27 -99.59 145.80
N GLY A 335 7.12 -99.85 144.47
CA GLY A 335 7.81 -99.50 143.18
C GLY A 335 7.41 -100.44 141.97
N ARG A 336 7.78 -100.13 140.68
CA ARG A 336 7.56 -100.86 139.35
C ARG A 336 6.29 -100.44 138.52
N ASP A 337 6.05 -100.72 137.21
CA ASP A 337 6.42 -101.77 136.18
C ASP A 337 6.39 -101.19 134.70
N LYS A 338 7.14 -101.70 133.67
CA LYS A 338 6.85 -102.68 132.54
C LYS A 338 5.69 -102.35 131.52
N GLU A 339 5.68 -102.68 130.20
CA GLU A 339 6.63 -103.20 129.16
C GLU A 339 6.01 -103.15 127.69
N ASN A 340 6.61 -103.81 126.65
CA ASN A 340 6.18 -104.04 125.22
C ASN A 340 6.34 -102.87 124.18
N GLN A 341 6.44 -102.98 122.84
CA GLN A 341 6.84 -103.92 121.71
C GLN A 341 6.44 -103.15 120.38
N SER A 342 6.82 -103.40 119.11
CA SER A 342 7.55 -104.47 118.36
C SER A 342 8.37 -103.91 117.15
N LEU A 343 8.65 -104.69 116.09
CA LEU A 343 9.61 -104.39 114.98
C LEU A 343 9.20 -105.00 113.59
N THR A 344 9.56 -104.34 112.46
CA THR A 344 9.73 -104.88 111.07
C THR A 344 8.46 -105.35 110.26
N PRO A 345 8.53 -105.80 108.97
CA PRO A 345 9.06 -105.14 107.74
C PRO A 345 8.24 -105.35 106.40
N TYR A 346 8.75 -104.81 105.27
CA TYR A 346 8.78 -105.39 103.88
C TYR A 346 7.64 -105.20 102.81
N LYS A 347 8.07 -104.67 101.63
CA LYS A 347 7.83 -105.09 100.21
C LYS A 347 6.44 -105.17 99.49
N SER A 348 6.33 -104.34 98.44
CA SER A 348 6.08 -104.70 96.99
C SER A 348 4.68 -104.87 96.34
N ARG A 349 4.57 -104.25 95.14
CA ARG A 349 3.91 -104.66 93.86
C ARG A 349 2.43 -104.29 93.53
N SER A 350 2.29 -103.50 92.43
CA SER A 350 1.29 -103.56 91.31
C SER A 350 -0.21 -103.89 91.52
N HIS A 351 -1.11 -103.10 90.93
CA HIS A 351 -1.91 -103.44 89.71
C HIS A 351 -2.93 -102.33 89.31
N LEU A 352 -3.41 -102.34 88.05
CA LEU A 352 -4.61 -101.61 87.56
C LEU A 352 -5.88 -102.46 87.81
N PRO A 353 -7.09 -101.86 87.92
CA PRO A 353 -8.06 -101.97 86.81
C PRO A 353 -9.08 -100.81 86.65
N THR A 354 -9.85 -100.84 85.56
CA THR A 354 -11.08 -100.06 85.25
C THR A 354 -12.36 -100.76 85.76
N PRO A 355 -13.55 -100.11 85.86
CA PRO A 355 -14.56 -100.25 84.77
C PRO A 355 -15.66 -99.15 84.58
N ASP A 356 -16.18 -99.09 83.33
CA ASP A 356 -17.58 -98.90 82.84
C ASP A 356 -18.59 -97.76 83.20
N LYS A 357 -18.99 -97.05 82.13
CA LYS A 357 -20.35 -96.80 81.52
C LYS A 357 -21.51 -96.08 82.25
N CYS A 358 -22.07 -95.06 81.55
CA CYS A 358 -23.45 -95.01 81.00
C CYS A 358 -23.63 -93.71 80.13
N THR A 359 -23.85 -93.77 78.80
CA THR A 359 -25.12 -93.63 78.04
C THR A 359 -25.90 -92.32 78.26
N LEU A 360 -26.39 -91.53 77.28
CA LEU A 360 -26.62 -91.60 75.80
C LEU A 360 -26.36 -90.18 75.20
N ALA A 361 -26.36 -89.80 73.90
CA ALA A 361 -26.19 -90.36 72.53
C ALA A 361 -25.98 -89.11 71.58
N THR A 362 -26.09 -89.01 70.24
CA THR A 362 -26.60 -89.82 69.09
C THR A 362 -25.90 -89.33 67.77
N THR A 363 -26.40 -89.70 66.58
CA THR A 363 -25.88 -89.36 65.21
C THR A 363 -27.08 -89.14 64.22
N PRO A 364 -26.97 -88.90 62.88
CA PRO A 364 -25.81 -88.81 61.94
C PRO A 364 -25.87 -87.69 60.83
N HIS A 365 -24.95 -87.77 59.84
CA HIS A 365 -24.94 -87.17 58.48
C HIS A 365 -26.10 -87.70 57.56
N PRO A 366 -26.29 -87.37 56.22
CA PRO A 366 -25.38 -86.71 55.24
C PRO A 366 -25.99 -85.80 54.09
N ASN A 367 -25.09 -85.29 53.23
CA ASN A 367 -25.14 -85.05 51.76
C ASN A 367 -26.27 -84.28 51.00
N ALA A 368 -25.77 -83.53 49.99
CA ALA A 368 -26.31 -83.25 48.64
C ALA A 368 -27.34 -82.11 48.37
N THR A 369 -27.11 -81.42 47.24
CA THR A 369 -28.01 -80.46 46.56
C THR A 369 -29.04 -81.17 45.66
N PRO A 370 -30.28 -80.67 45.51
CA PRO A 370 -30.58 -79.86 44.30
C PRO A 370 -31.68 -78.78 44.43
N LEU A 371 -31.72 -77.90 43.41
CA LEU A 371 -32.82 -77.11 42.83
C LEU A 371 -34.17 -76.84 43.59
N GLN A 372 -34.48 -75.54 43.66
CA GLN A 372 -35.80 -74.88 43.42
C GLN A 372 -36.93 -74.80 44.48
N HIS A 373 -37.51 -73.58 44.50
CA HIS A 373 -38.91 -73.19 44.78
C HIS A 373 -39.52 -73.12 46.22
N SER A 374 -39.37 -71.92 46.79
CA SER A 374 -40.46 -71.03 47.28
C SER A 374 -41.44 -71.45 48.39
N LYS A 375 -41.38 -70.72 49.51
CA LYS A 375 -42.47 -70.41 50.47
C LYS A 375 -42.17 -69.05 51.15
N LEU A 376 -43.12 -68.24 51.66
CA LEU A 376 -44.56 -68.03 51.35
C LEU A 376 -45.05 -66.80 52.15
N LEU A 377 -45.96 -65.98 51.59
CA LEU A 377 -46.94 -65.03 52.19
C LEU A 377 -47.16 -63.87 51.17
N LYS A 378 -48.26 -63.74 50.41
CA LYS A 378 -49.68 -63.45 50.76
C LYS A 378 -49.87 -62.03 51.33
N THR A 379 -50.78 -61.16 50.83
CA THR A 379 -51.94 -61.37 49.91
C THR A 379 -52.46 -60.05 49.28
N SER A 380 -52.86 -60.09 47.99
CA SER A 380 -54.10 -59.53 47.35
C SER A 380 -54.56 -58.04 47.60
N SER A 381 -55.45 -57.38 46.82
CA SER A 381 -56.30 -57.73 45.64
C SER A 381 -56.98 -56.49 44.99
N THR A 382 -56.90 -56.36 43.65
CA THR A 382 -57.89 -55.82 42.65
C THR A 382 -58.61 -54.43 42.78
N PRO A 383 -59.12 -53.83 41.67
CA PRO A 383 -59.56 -52.41 41.59
C PRO A 383 -61.07 -52.16 41.33
N PRO A 384 -61.56 -50.90 41.44
CA PRO A 384 -62.56 -50.38 40.48
C PRO A 384 -62.54 -48.86 40.13
N GLN A 385 -62.99 -48.55 38.91
CA GLN A 385 -63.89 -47.45 38.47
C GLN A 385 -63.79 -45.96 38.95
N SER A 386 -63.33 -45.08 38.03
CA SER A 386 -64.14 -44.04 37.32
C SER A 386 -64.61 -42.69 37.93
N HIS A 387 -64.40 -41.61 37.15
CA HIS A 387 -65.18 -40.35 36.96
C HIS A 387 -65.50 -39.35 38.10
N LYS A 388 -65.12 -38.07 37.88
CA LYS A 388 -66.05 -36.98 37.45
C LYS A 388 -65.33 -35.73 36.89
N THR A 389 -66.09 -34.88 36.20
CA THR A 389 -65.76 -33.72 35.33
C THR A 389 -66.24 -32.39 35.99
N PRO A 390 -66.12 -31.13 35.44
CA PRO A 390 -66.02 -30.76 34.01
C PRO A 390 -65.31 -29.44 33.51
N SER A 391 -65.16 -29.35 32.17
CA SER A 391 -65.06 -28.16 31.29
C SER A 391 -63.79 -27.26 31.37
N THR A 392 -63.37 -26.48 30.34
CA THR A 392 -64.12 -25.87 29.20
C THR A 392 -63.27 -25.66 27.90
N LEU A 393 -63.81 -26.09 26.73
CA LEU A 393 -63.67 -25.62 25.31
C LEU A 393 -62.33 -25.13 24.65
N LEU A 394 -61.93 -25.82 23.55
CA LEU A 394 -61.96 -25.44 22.09
C LEU A 394 -61.80 -23.94 21.63
N PRO A 395 -61.49 -23.64 20.32
CA PRO A 395 -60.59 -24.28 19.32
C PRO A 395 -59.88 -23.34 18.28
N GLN A 396 -58.97 -23.88 17.42
CA GLN A 396 -58.67 -23.47 16.01
C GLN A 396 -58.19 -22.01 15.71
N SER A 397 -57.79 -21.57 14.49
CA SER A 397 -56.91 -22.13 13.43
C SER A 397 -56.54 -21.06 12.36
N SER A 398 -55.54 -21.35 11.50
CA SER A 398 -55.44 -20.96 10.06
C SER A 398 -54.92 -19.57 9.58
N LEU A 399 -54.10 -19.65 8.50
CA LEU A 399 -53.97 -18.75 7.33
C LEU A 399 -53.03 -17.50 7.31
N LYS A 400 -52.94 -16.88 6.11
CA LYS A 400 -51.85 -16.03 5.56
C LYS A 400 -52.27 -14.55 5.36
N PRO A 401 -51.33 -13.62 5.10
CA PRO A 401 -51.57 -12.16 5.13
C PRO A 401 -52.06 -11.54 3.80
N PRO A 402 -52.61 -10.31 3.85
CA PRO A 402 -52.80 -9.43 2.69
C PRO A 402 -51.72 -8.33 2.56
N VAL A 403 -51.61 -7.77 1.36
CA VAL A 403 -50.83 -6.56 1.03
C VAL A 403 -51.81 -5.41 0.78
N ALA A 404 -51.49 -4.15 1.14
CA ALA A 404 -51.66 -2.94 0.28
C ALA A 404 -51.68 -1.57 1.00
N LYS A 405 -51.05 -0.59 0.31
CA LYS A 405 -51.51 0.80 0.09
C LYS A 405 -51.56 1.85 1.23
N THR A 406 -50.53 2.70 1.20
CA THR A 406 -50.62 4.17 0.97
C THR A 406 -51.75 4.98 1.63
N SER A 407 -51.35 5.98 2.42
CA SER A 407 -52.02 7.30 2.44
C SER A 407 -50.97 8.41 2.35
N SER A 408 -51.31 9.50 1.65
CA SER A 408 -50.42 10.63 1.40
C SER A 408 -50.72 11.80 2.34
N ALA A 409 -49.68 12.46 2.84
CA ALA A 409 -49.76 13.79 3.40
C ALA A 409 -48.53 14.58 2.97
N GLN A 410 -48.73 15.80 2.47
CA GLN A 410 -47.67 16.68 1.96
C GLN A 410 -47.16 17.57 3.10
N PHE A 411 -45.85 17.71 3.27
CA PHE A 411 -45.25 18.92 3.85
C PHE A 411 -43.90 19.23 3.21
N ALA A 412 -43.53 20.51 3.22
CA ALA A 412 -42.62 21.14 2.26
C ALA A 412 -41.16 20.69 2.35
N THR A 413 -40.50 20.65 1.18
CA THR A 413 -39.04 20.72 1.06
C THR A 413 -38.54 22.14 1.40
N PRO A 414 -37.56 22.30 2.30
CA PRO A 414 -36.80 23.54 2.41
C PRO A 414 -35.76 23.58 1.28
N MET A 415 -35.94 24.46 0.30
CA MET A 415 -34.88 24.78 -0.66
C MET A 415 -33.78 25.59 0.04
N ASN A 416 -32.63 24.96 0.33
CA ASN A 416 -31.43 25.71 0.73
C ASN A 416 -30.78 26.35 -0.51
N GLU A 417 -31.32 27.49 -0.93
CA GLU A 417 -30.64 28.40 -1.85
C GLU A 417 -29.35 28.92 -1.21
N PHE A 418 -28.19 28.42 -1.64
CA PHE A 418 -26.92 29.12 -1.38
C PHE A 418 -26.82 30.37 -2.27
N LYS A 419 -27.58 31.41 -1.88
CA LYS A 419 -27.52 32.75 -2.48
C LYS A 419 -26.08 33.27 -2.38
N THR A 420 -25.50 33.64 -3.51
CA THR A 420 -24.19 34.30 -3.57
C THR A 420 -24.27 35.69 -2.91
N PRO A 421 -23.47 35.99 -1.86
CA PRO A 421 -23.44 37.32 -1.28
C PRO A 421 -22.68 38.27 -2.21
N LYS A 422 -23.42 39.04 -3.03
CA LYS A 422 -22.88 40.28 -3.60
C LYS A 422 -22.68 41.28 -2.46
N VAL A 423 -21.43 41.66 -2.21
CA VAL A 423 -21.06 42.76 -1.30
C VAL A 423 -20.13 43.70 -2.05
N ASP A 424 -20.34 45.00 -1.88
CA ASP A 424 -19.82 46.03 -2.77
C ASP A 424 -18.31 46.27 -2.70
N LEU A 425 -17.76 46.82 -3.79
CA LEU A 425 -16.42 47.41 -3.82
C LEU A 425 -16.34 48.62 -2.87
N ARG A 426 -15.77 48.43 -1.68
CA ARG A 426 -15.18 49.53 -0.89
C ARG A 426 -13.78 49.17 -0.43
N THR A 427 -12.79 49.82 -1.03
CA THR A 427 -11.37 49.71 -0.70
C THR A 427 -11.03 50.56 0.54
N PRO A 428 -10.52 49.97 1.63
CA PRO A 428 -9.75 50.72 2.62
C PRO A 428 -8.34 50.96 2.07
N LYS A 429 -7.91 52.21 1.97
CA LYS A 429 -6.50 52.54 1.70
C LYS A 429 -5.68 52.31 2.98
N VAL A 430 -4.54 51.62 2.84
CA VAL A 430 -3.44 51.66 3.81
C VAL A 430 -2.14 51.71 3.03
N ASP A 431 -1.39 52.81 3.14
CA ASP A 431 -0.20 53.06 2.31
C ASP A 431 1.05 52.36 2.87
N PHE A 432 1.63 51.44 2.10
CA PHE A 432 2.98 50.93 2.33
C PHE A 432 3.95 51.44 1.25
N LYS A 433 5.01 52.15 1.69
CA LYS A 433 6.02 52.75 0.82
C LYS A 433 6.98 51.69 0.29
N THR A 434 7.07 51.54 -1.02
CA THR A 434 8.14 50.77 -1.68
C THR A 434 9.39 51.63 -1.92
N PRO A 435 10.60 51.14 -1.61
CA PRO A 435 11.84 51.74 -2.10
C PRO A 435 12.01 51.42 -3.58
N LYS A 436 12.28 52.43 -4.42
CA LYS A 436 12.72 52.21 -5.80
C LYS A 436 14.22 51.92 -5.82
N VAL A 437 14.63 50.83 -6.47
CA VAL A 437 15.98 50.69 -7.02
C VAL A 437 15.86 50.95 -8.54
N GLY A 438 16.55 51.97 -9.02
CA GLY A 438 16.54 52.33 -10.45
C GLY A 438 17.52 51.49 -11.24
N THR A 439 17.10 50.98 -12.40
CA THR A 439 18.00 50.41 -13.39
C THR A 439 18.84 51.50 -14.05
N SER A 440 20.16 51.30 -14.12
CA SER A 440 21.03 52.06 -15.01
C SER A 440 22.15 51.16 -15.52
N ASN A 441 22.31 51.09 -16.84
CA ASN A 441 23.44 50.44 -17.48
C ASN A 441 24.60 51.44 -17.56
N ALA A 442 25.82 51.00 -17.25
CA ALA A 442 27.05 51.76 -17.52
C ALA A 442 28.14 50.81 -18.03
N SER A 443 28.89 51.26 -19.03
CA SER A 443 29.90 50.47 -19.75
C SER A 443 31.33 50.71 -19.23
N VAL A 444 32.26 49.86 -19.69
CA VAL A 444 33.68 49.89 -19.34
C VAL A 444 34.36 51.20 -19.73
N ALA A 445 35.13 51.78 -18.80
CA ALA A 445 36.23 52.71 -19.04
C ALA A 445 37.26 52.56 -17.89
N ALA A 446 38.50 53.04 -18.08
CA ALA A 446 39.63 52.73 -17.18
C ALA A 446 40.42 53.97 -16.74
N GLY A 447 41.15 53.85 -15.62
CA GLY A 447 42.38 54.60 -15.38
C GLY A 447 42.50 55.39 -14.06
N ALA A 448 43.77 55.64 -13.72
CA ALA A 448 44.30 56.63 -12.77
C ALA A 448 44.28 56.35 -11.25
N GLU A 449 45.50 56.47 -10.72
CA GLU A 449 46.03 56.35 -9.36
C GLU A 449 45.47 57.33 -8.30
N GLY A 450 45.68 57.01 -7.02
CA GLY A 450 45.50 57.95 -5.90
C GLY A 450 45.65 57.29 -4.52
N THR A 451 46.69 57.64 -3.76
CA THR A 451 47.01 57.04 -2.44
C THR A 451 46.99 58.11 -1.31
N PRO A 452 47.18 57.76 -0.02
CA PRO A 452 46.09 57.54 0.94
C PRO A 452 45.93 58.65 2.00
N THR A 453 44.82 58.63 2.73
CA THR A 453 44.69 59.31 4.03
C THR A 453 44.25 58.33 5.13
N THR A 454 44.86 58.43 6.31
CA THR A 454 44.76 57.41 7.37
C THR A 454 43.66 57.70 8.39
N GLY A 455 42.80 56.71 8.66
CA GLY A 455 41.92 56.67 9.83
C GLY A 455 42.00 55.30 10.51
N ARG A 456 42.30 55.25 11.81
CA ARG A 456 42.49 53.99 12.54
C ARG A 456 41.16 53.33 12.92
N SER A 457 40.93 52.12 12.42
CA SER A 457 40.38 51.02 13.22
C SER A 457 40.90 49.69 12.68
N ARG A 458 41.99 49.17 13.27
CA ARG A 458 42.75 48.01 12.77
C ARG A 458 42.81 46.90 13.83
N GLU A 459 41.66 46.50 14.35
CA GLU A 459 41.54 45.41 15.32
C GLU A 459 40.21 44.67 15.12
N LEU A 460 40.25 43.68 14.21
CA LEU A 460 39.22 42.65 13.87
C LEU A 460 39.50 42.01 12.50
N ALA A 461 40.41 42.58 11.70
CA ALA A 461 40.84 42.07 10.39
C ALA A 461 41.76 40.83 10.49
N SER A 462 41.24 39.72 11.03
CA SER A 462 41.96 38.44 11.16
C SER A 462 41.11 37.19 10.88
N ARG A 463 39.88 37.33 10.38
CA ARG A 463 39.04 36.22 9.85
C ARG A 463 38.45 36.54 8.48
N GLN A 464 39.30 36.77 7.48
CA GLN A 464 38.90 36.74 6.07
C GLN A 464 38.55 35.29 5.68
N ARG A 465 37.30 34.89 5.92
CA ARG A 465 36.73 33.67 5.33
C ARG A 465 36.70 33.84 3.80
N ILE A 466 37.32 32.90 3.09
CA ILE A 466 37.22 32.80 1.63
C ILE A 466 35.73 32.64 1.29
N ARG A 467 35.15 33.60 0.58
CA ARG A 467 33.78 33.50 0.08
C ARG A 467 33.81 32.80 -1.27
N HIS A 468 33.30 31.59 -1.33
CA HIS A 468 32.98 30.94 -2.59
C HIS A 468 31.59 31.41 -3.03
N ASP A 469 31.55 32.21 -4.09
CA ASP A 469 30.38 32.96 -4.56
C ASP A 469 30.26 32.81 -6.09
N ILE A 470 30.22 31.55 -6.55
CA ILE A 470 30.11 31.18 -7.96
C ILE A 470 28.66 30.76 -8.26
N PRO A 471 27.89 31.54 -9.03
CA PRO A 471 26.51 31.21 -9.35
C PRO A 471 26.40 29.99 -10.26
N HIS A 472 25.33 29.22 -10.08
CA HIS A 472 25.07 28.03 -10.90
C HIS A 472 24.59 28.40 -12.32
N ARG A 473 25.30 27.92 -13.34
CA ARG A 473 24.89 28.06 -14.75
C ARG A 473 23.81 27.03 -15.10
N PHE A 474 22.57 27.37 -14.79
CA PHE A 474 21.40 26.50 -14.98
C PHE A 474 20.90 26.45 -16.43
N GLU A 475 20.70 25.23 -16.94
CA GLU A 475 20.16 24.95 -18.28
C GLU A 475 18.95 24.00 -18.17
N ARG A 476 17.94 24.18 -19.03
CA ARG A 476 16.72 23.35 -19.02
C ARG A 476 17.03 21.97 -19.58
N SER A 477 16.87 20.93 -18.76
CA SER A 477 17.11 19.52 -19.11
C SER A 477 15.92 18.65 -18.71
N MET A 478 15.63 17.61 -19.49
CA MET A 478 14.77 16.53 -19.01
C MET A 478 15.47 15.73 -17.91
N ILE A 479 14.72 15.39 -16.87
CA ILE A 479 15.19 14.59 -15.74
C ILE A 479 14.91 13.12 -16.04
N VAL A 480 15.96 12.39 -16.46
CA VAL A 480 15.89 10.94 -16.76
C VAL A 480 16.10 10.07 -15.50
N GLN A 481 16.90 10.54 -14.55
CA GLN A 481 17.06 9.99 -13.21
C GLN A 481 16.40 10.95 -12.21
N VAL A 482 15.54 10.44 -11.33
CA VAL A 482 14.90 11.24 -10.27
C VAL A 482 15.94 11.83 -9.31
N GLY A 483 15.74 13.08 -8.84
CA GLY A 483 16.67 13.75 -7.91
C GLY A 483 16.00 14.66 -6.87
N ARG A 484 16.81 15.27 -5.98
CA ARG A 484 16.39 16.27 -4.97
C ARG A 484 16.74 17.68 -5.46
N CYS A 485 15.82 18.63 -5.33
CA CYS A 485 15.98 20.00 -5.78
C CYS A 485 16.92 20.80 -4.85
N SER A 486 18.05 21.28 -5.38
CA SER A 486 19.06 22.05 -4.62
C SER A 486 18.59 23.40 -4.06
N GLY A 487 17.38 23.86 -4.40
CA GLY A 487 16.81 25.15 -3.96
C GLY A 487 15.45 25.07 -3.25
N CYS A 488 14.94 23.87 -2.95
CA CYS A 488 13.78 23.68 -2.05
C CYS A 488 13.80 22.36 -1.26
N LEU A 489 14.74 21.46 -1.55
CA LEU A 489 14.90 20.10 -1.01
C LEU A 489 13.76 19.12 -1.30
N SER A 490 12.77 19.51 -2.13
CA SER A 490 11.72 18.61 -2.64
C SER A 490 12.21 17.73 -3.80
N SER A 491 11.43 16.72 -4.17
CA SER A 491 11.73 15.80 -5.28
C SER A 491 11.58 16.46 -6.67
N VAL A 492 12.33 15.93 -7.63
CA VAL A 492 12.31 16.31 -9.05
C VAL A 492 12.05 15.04 -9.87
N PRO A 493 10.78 14.73 -10.23
CA PRO A 493 10.38 13.45 -10.81
C PRO A 493 10.97 13.19 -12.20
N ARG A 494 11.14 11.90 -12.54
CA ARG A 494 11.54 11.43 -13.88
C ARG A 494 10.51 11.87 -14.93
N GLY A 495 10.98 12.16 -16.13
CA GLY A 495 10.15 12.59 -17.27
C GLY A 495 9.73 14.07 -17.24
N ARG A 496 10.06 14.84 -16.20
CA ARG A 496 9.78 16.29 -16.15
C ARG A 496 11.00 17.13 -16.49
N PHE A 497 10.75 18.36 -16.94
CA PHE A 497 11.81 19.34 -17.17
C PHE A 497 12.17 20.07 -15.89
N ALA A 498 13.46 20.08 -15.57
CA ALA A 498 14.04 20.92 -14.52
C ALA A 498 15.28 21.63 -15.06
N TYR A 499 16.00 22.33 -14.17
CA TYR A 499 17.19 23.10 -14.51
C TYR A 499 18.40 22.41 -13.90
N ARG A 500 19.28 21.85 -14.74
CA ARG A 500 20.55 21.23 -14.33
C ARG A 500 21.68 22.24 -14.53
N CYS A 501 22.58 22.36 -13.55
CA CYS A 501 23.74 23.22 -13.67
C CYS A 501 24.80 22.55 -14.56
N SER A 502 25.15 23.17 -15.69
CA SER A 502 26.08 22.58 -16.68
C SER A 502 27.54 22.49 -16.22
N HIS A 503 27.89 23.09 -15.07
CA HIS A 503 29.23 22.94 -14.47
C HIS A 503 29.31 21.87 -13.35
N CYS A 504 28.25 21.70 -12.55
CA CYS A 504 28.32 20.87 -11.32
C CYS A 504 27.13 19.93 -11.09
N GLY A 505 26.29 19.68 -12.11
CA GLY A 505 25.21 18.69 -12.07
C GLY A 505 24.00 19.01 -11.19
N ALA A 506 24.10 19.98 -10.26
CA ALA A 506 23.02 20.37 -9.35
C ALA A 506 21.69 20.65 -10.08
N VAL A 507 20.59 20.13 -9.56
CA VAL A 507 19.25 20.20 -10.21
C VAL A 507 18.31 21.06 -9.38
N ALA A 508 17.58 21.97 -10.03
CA ALA A 508 16.56 22.80 -9.40
C ALA A 508 15.27 22.89 -10.23
N HIS A 509 14.11 23.02 -9.57
CA HIS A 509 12.88 23.48 -10.25
C HIS A 509 13.07 24.90 -10.78
N LYS A 510 12.34 25.28 -11.85
CA LYS A 510 12.42 26.62 -12.48
C LYS A 510 12.43 27.77 -11.46
N HIS A 511 11.49 27.75 -10.53
CA HIS A 511 11.30 28.78 -9.50
C HIS A 511 12.32 28.73 -8.35
N CYS A 512 13.08 27.64 -8.22
CA CYS A 512 14.10 27.46 -7.20
C CYS A 512 15.50 27.89 -7.67
N THR A 513 15.73 28.04 -8.98
CA THR A 513 17.05 28.39 -9.57
C THR A 513 17.70 29.62 -8.96
N THR A 514 16.92 30.66 -8.64
CA THR A 514 17.40 31.90 -7.99
C THR A 514 17.59 31.79 -6.48
N GLY A 515 17.15 30.70 -5.86
CA GLY A 515 17.28 30.43 -4.42
C GLY A 515 18.39 29.42 -4.08
N VAL A 516 19.04 28.80 -5.07
CA VAL A 516 20.21 27.93 -4.85
C VAL A 516 21.41 28.79 -4.44
N PRO A 517 22.12 28.47 -3.35
CA PRO A 517 23.33 29.20 -2.95
C PRO A 517 24.38 29.24 -4.07
N ALA A 518 25.13 30.34 -4.18
CA ALA A 518 26.18 30.52 -5.19
C ALA A 518 27.45 29.70 -4.85
N THR A 519 27.30 28.38 -4.73
CA THR A 519 28.37 27.45 -4.30
C THR A 519 28.84 26.54 -5.44
N CYS A 520 28.63 26.94 -6.69
CA CYS A 520 28.85 26.11 -7.86
C CYS A 520 30.31 25.65 -7.97
N GLY A 521 30.52 24.36 -8.29
CA GLY A 521 31.84 23.75 -8.41
C GLY A 521 32.53 23.41 -7.08
N LEU A 522 31.94 23.73 -5.93
CA LEU A 522 32.48 23.32 -4.63
C LEU A 522 31.99 21.90 -4.24
N PRO A 523 32.85 20.98 -3.78
CA PRO A 523 32.41 19.67 -3.28
C PRO A 523 31.47 19.79 -2.08
N GLN A 524 30.44 18.94 -2.02
CA GLN A 524 29.37 19.02 -1.01
C GLN A 524 29.89 18.95 0.44
N GLN A 525 30.88 18.10 0.72
CA GLN A 525 31.54 18.00 2.03
C GLN A 525 32.25 19.30 2.43
N LEU A 526 32.89 20.00 1.48
CA LEU A 526 33.50 21.30 1.72
C LEU A 526 32.43 22.39 1.90
N ALA A 527 31.31 22.33 1.17
CA ALA A 527 30.19 23.28 1.33
C ALA A 527 29.59 23.22 2.74
N GLN A 528 29.43 22.00 3.28
CA GLN A 528 29.01 21.76 4.67
C GLN A 528 30.04 22.30 5.69
N HIS A 529 31.34 22.16 5.41
CA HIS A 529 32.40 22.70 6.27
C HIS A 529 32.47 24.25 6.27
N PHE A 530 31.97 24.93 5.23
CA PHE A 530 31.85 26.40 5.24
C PHE A 530 30.61 26.92 5.99
N THR A 531 29.58 26.10 6.21
CA THR A 531 28.37 26.48 6.97
C THR A 531 28.45 26.10 8.45
N HIS A 532 29.12 25.00 8.83
CA HIS A 532 29.40 24.67 10.24
C HIS A 532 30.58 25.49 10.80
N ASN A 533 30.32 26.68 11.36
CA ASN A 533 31.33 27.38 12.17
C ASN A 533 30.77 28.51 13.09
N THR A 534 30.11 28.12 14.19
CA THR A 534 30.17 28.70 15.56
C THR A 534 29.03 28.11 16.41
N GLN A 535 29.27 26.98 17.09
CA GLN A 535 28.29 26.30 17.94
C GLN A 535 29.00 25.67 19.15
N THR A 536 28.36 25.72 20.32
CA THR A 536 28.86 25.07 21.55
C THR A 536 28.40 23.62 21.60
N ALA A 537 29.10 22.77 22.36
CA ALA A 537 28.89 21.31 22.39
C ALA A 537 27.51 20.82 22.92
N LYS A 538 26.55 21.72 23.15
CA LYS A 538 25.15 21.40 23.49
C LYS A 538 24.13 21.92 22.46
N VAL A 539 24.47 22.89 21.62
CA VAL A 539 23.52 23.57 20.71
C VAL A 539 23.83 23.17 19.27
N LEU A 540 22.91 22.41 18.65
CA LEU A 540 23.08 21.86 17.31
C LEU A 540 22.59 22.79 16.21
N HIS A 541 21.57 23.61 16.46
CA HIS A 541 21.22 24.76 15.62
C HIS A 541 20.35 25.77 16.38
N GLU A 542 20.34 27.02 15.93
CA GLU A 542 19.45 28.04 16.47
C GLU A 542 19.16 29.16 15.48
N GLY A 543 18.09 29.92 15.76
CA GLY A 543 17.71 31.10 15.01
C GLY A 543 16.21 31.32 14.95
N TRP A 544 15.83 32.41 14.29
CA TRP A 544 14.44 32.82 14.11
C TRP A 544 13.71 31.95 13.06
N VAL A 545 12.54 31.44 13.45
CA VAL A 545 11.64 30.63 12.61
C VAL A 545 10.19 31.10 12.77
N LYS A 546 9.30 30.52 11.98
CA LYS A 546 7.86 30.66 12.08
C LYS A 546 7.19 29.32 12.36
N ILE A 547 6.27 29.27 13.32
CA ILE A 547 5.51 28.08 13.74
C ILE A 547 4.00 28.44 13.67
N PRO A 548 3.10 27.55 13.21
CA PRO A 548 1.67 27.85 13.16
C PRO A 548 1.02 27.83 14.55
N LYS A 549 0.08 28.75 14.82
CA LYS A 549 -0.68 28.73 16.08
C LYS A 549 -1.76 27.64 16.06
N ALA A 550 -1.87 26.87 17.14
CA ALA A 550 -2.78 25.71 17.27
C ALA A 550 -4.28 25.98 17.05
N SER A 551 -4.73 27.24 17.03
CA SER A 551 -6.15 27.62 16.87
C SER A 551 -6.45 28.56 15.69
N LYS A 552 -5.44 28.96 14.90
CA LYS A 552 -5.61 29.87 13.75
C LYS A 552 -4.60 29.59 12.66
N ALA A 553 -5.01 29.73 11.40
CA ALA A 553 -4.13 29.65 10.23
C ALA A 553 -3.21 30.89 10.09
N CYS A 554 -2.45 31.20 11.14
CA CYS A 554 -1.44 32.25 11.15
C CYS A 554 -0.11 31.73 11.73
N TRP A 555 0.97 32.26 11.19
CA TRP A 555 2.34 31.92 11.55
C TRP A 555 2.86 32.89 12.61
N GLU A 556 3.35 32.37 13.74
CA GLU A 556 4.01 33.11 14.81
C GLU A 556 5.52 33.10 14.61
N PHE A 557 6.17 34.26 14.78
CA PHE A 557 7.62 34.41 14.65
C PHE A 557 8.27 34.28 16.03
N CYS A 558 9.19 33.32 16.17
CA CYS A 558 9.82 32.96 17.44
C CYS A 558 11.31 32.61 17.22
N PHE A 559 12.10 32.70 18.27
CA PHE A 559 13.48 32.20 18.26
C PHE A 559 13.48 30.74 18.72
N THR A 560 14.16 29.85 18.00
CA THR A 560 14.25 28.43 18.38
C THR A 560 15.69 27.96 18.47
N ARG A 561 15.96 27.06 19.43
CA ARG A 561 17.27 26.46 19.71
C ARG A 561 17.13 24.94 19.83
N LEU A 562 17.73 24.22 18.90
CA LEU A 562 17.82 22.76 18.89
C LEU A 562 19.06 22.31 19.66
N LEU A 563 18.87 21.45 20.65
CA LEU A 563 19.93 20.88 21.47
C LEU A 563 20.40 19.52 20.93
N SER A 564 21.62 19.12 21.29
CA SER A 564 22.25 17.87 20.86
C SER A 564 21.64 16.60 21.48
N ASN A 565 20.63 16.72 22.34
CA ASN A 565 19.81 15.62 22.87
C ASN A 565 18.44 15.50 22.17
N GLY A 566 18.17 16.34 21.18
CA GLY A 566 16.89 16.36 20.45
C GLY A 566 15.79 17.23 21.06
N ASP A 567 16.06 18.00 22.12
CA ASP A 567 15.11 18.99 22.61
C ASP A 567 15.15 20.25 21.73
N LEU A 568 13.97 20.69 21.27
CA LEU A 568 13.77 21.95 20.57
C LEU A 568 13.14 22.96 21.53
N LEU A 569 13.93 23.95 21.94
CA LEU A 569 13.49 25.05 22.79
C LEU A 569 12.92 26.20 21.92
N VAL A 570 11.77 26.74 22.32
CA VAL A 570 11.10 27.87 21.66
C VAL A 570 11.06 29.06 22.61
N PHE A 571 11.39 30.25 22.13
CA PHE A 571 11.40 31.51 22.88
C PHE A 571 10.69 32.61 22.09
N ASP A 572 9.94 33.47 22.79
CA ASP A 572 9.29 34.65 22.18
C ASP A 572 10.32 35.68 21.68
N HIS A 573 11.49 35.72 22.33
CA HIS A 573 12.59 36.63 22.05
C HIS A 573 13.92 35.87 22.06
N GLU A 574 14.89 36.36 21.27
CA GLU A 574 16.25 35.82 21.20
C GLU A 574 16.94 35.88 22.58
N PRO A 575 17.27 34.72 23.19
CA PRO A 575 17.83 34.67 24.53
C PRO A 575 19.26 35.22 24.52
N SER A 576 19.50 36.30 25.26
CA SER A 576 20.79 37.00 25.27
C SER A 576 21.94 36.10 25.75
N ASP A 577 23.11 36.27 25.14
CA ASP A 577 24.33 35.50 25.43
C ASP A 577 24.91 35.78 26.83
N ALA A 578 24.28 35.22 27.86
CA ALA A 578 24.88 35.03 29.18
C ALA A 578 25.93 33.91 29.09
N GLY A 579 27.19 34.29 28.85
CA GLY A 579 28.26 33.36 28.50
C GLY A 579 28.63 32.34 29.59
N ASP A 580 28.94 31.12 29.15
CA ASP A 580 29.68 30.06 29.86
C ASP A 580 29.35 29.81 31.35
N CYS A 581 28.06 29.82 31.71
CA CYS A 581 27.60 29.30 33.00
C CYS A 581 27.80 27.77 33.09
N SER A 582 28.95 27.34 33.63
CA SER A 582 29.26 25.94 33.89
C SER A 582 28.34 25.33 34.97
N LEU A 583 27.46 24.42 34.58
CA LEU A 583 26.59 23.63 35.46
C LEU A 583 27.38 22.58 36.29
N ALA A 584 28.29 23.02 37.15
CA ALA A 584 29.10 22.16 38.02
C ALA A 584 29.69 22.89 39.25
N ALA A 585 28.91 23.08 40.32
CA ALA A 585 29.42 23.41 41.66
C ALA A 585 28.46 22.93 42.77
N PRO A 586 28.96 22.34 43.88
CA PRO A 586 28.12 21.90 45.00
C PRO A 586 27.77 23.06 45.96
N PRO A 587 26.64 23.00 46.69
CA PRO A 587 26.20 24.09 47.56
C PRO A 587 26.95 24.12 48.90
N SER A 588 27.80 25.14 49.14
CA SER A 588 28.35 25.41 50.48
C SER A 588 28.78 26.87 50.73
N CYS A 589 27.85 27.73 51.12
CA CYS A 589 28.01 28.73 52.21
C CYS A 589 26.77 29.65 52.31
N ASN A 590 26.49 30.17 53.51
CA ASN A 590 25.35 31.06 53.77
C ASN A 590 25.82 32.53 53.85
N ALA A 591 25.37 33.38 52.93
CA ALA A 591 25.34 34.84 53.07
C ALA A 591 24.26 35.46 52.16
N PRO A 592 23.50 36.48 52.60
CA PRO A 592 22.42 37.05 51.80
C PRO A 592 22.94 38.10 50.80
N THR A 593 22.69 37.90 49.50
CA THR A 593 23.08 38.86 48.45
C THR A 593 21.85 39.58 47.90
N SER A 594 21.73 40.88 48.18
CA SER A 594 20.77 41.75 47.49
C SER A 594 21.43 42.37 46.25
N ALA A 595 21.37 41.66 45.13
CA ALA A 595 21.77 42.15 43.80
C ALA A 595 20.72 41.73 42.77
N ALA A 596 20.49 42.55 41.75
CA ALA A 596 19.39 42.37 40.80
C ALA A 596 19.53 41.05 40.01
N GLY A 597 18.43 40.29 39.93
CA GLY A 597 18.40 39.06 39.16
C GLY A 597 18.47 39.35 37.66
N VAL A 598 19.48 38.78 37.00
CA VAL A 598 19.41 38.53 35.56
C VAL A 598 18.51 37.31 35.39
N SER A 599 17.26 37.52 34.98
CA SER A 599 16.38 36.41 34.63
C SER A 599 16.93 35.70 33.40
N GLU A 600 17.40 34.46 33.58
CA GLU A 600 17.53 33.53 32.46
C GLU A 600 16.16 33.42 31.78
N LEU A 601 16.09 33.75 30.49
CA LEU A 601 14.87 33.64 29.71
C LEU A 601 14.53 32.15 29.57
N GLN A 602 13.57 31.68 30.36
CA GLN A 602 13.04 30.33 30.22
C GLN A 602 12.32 30.20 28.87
N PRO A 603 12.39 29.03 28.20
CA PRO A 603 11.71 28.80 26.94
C PRO A 603 10.19 28.83 27.12
N THR A 604 9.49 29.50 26.21
CA THR A 604 8.02 29.53 26.12
C THR A 604 7.45 28.11 25.93
N SER A 605 8.17 27.25 25.20
CA SER A 605 7.90 25.82 25.16
C SER A 605 9.16 25.00 24.88
N THR A 606 9.14 23.74 25.30
CA THR A 606 10.17 22.73 25.01
C THR A 606 9.50 21.55 24.34
N ILE A 607 9.96 21.19 23.14
CA ILE A 607 9.42 20.09 22.34
C ILE A 607 10.53 19.03 22.24
N SER A 608 10.36 17.88 22.91
CA SER A 608 11.35 16.81 22.88
C SER A 608 11.12 15.93 21.66
N LEU A 609 12.01 15.99 20.68
CA LEU A 609 11.84 15.29 19.40
C LEU A 609 12.19 13.79 19.49
N CYS A 610 13.01 13.40 20.47
CA CYS A 610 13.49 12.03 20.66
C CYS A 610 12.73 11.30 21.76
N VAL A 611 11.43 11.10 21.53
CA VAL A 611 10.54 10.37 22.45
C VAL A 611 10.82 8.86 22.40
N PRO A 612 10.97 8.17 23.54
CA PRO A 612 11.18 6.71 23.56
C PRO A 612 10.07 5.93 22.84
N ASN A 613 10.48 4.86 22.13
CA ASN A 613 9.63 4.03 21.27
C ASN A 613 8.89 4.80 20.16
N CYS A 614 9.40 5.99 19.79
CA CYS A 614 8.93 6.77 18.67
C CYS A 614 10.07 7.02 17.68
N ARG A 615 9.76 7.14 16.39
CA ARG A 615 10.72 7.48 15.33
C ARG A 615 10.50 8.94 14.91
N LEU A 616 11.58 9.71 14.95
CA LEU A 616 11.64 11.07 14.44
C LEU A 616 11.82 11.05 12.92
N GLU A 617 11.09 11.88 12.18
CA GLU A 617 11.20 11.95 10.73
C GLU A 617 11.08 13.40 10.21
N VAL A 618 12.04 13.80 9.35
CA VAL A 618 12.14 15.17 8.83
C VAL A 618 11.68 15.22 7.38
N VAL A 619 10.68 16.04 7.09
CA VAL A 619 10.11 16.22 5.76
C VAL A 619 10.43 17.63 5.26
N SER A 620 11.47 17.70 4.42
CA SER A 620 12.02 18.95 3.90
C SER A 620 11.15 19.68 2.88
N ALA A 621 9.98 19.16 2.51
CA ALA A 621 9.03 19.80 1.60
C ALA A 621 7.61 19.41 1.96
N VAL A 622 6.78 20.40 2.32
CA VAL A 622 5.38 20.20 2.71
C VAL A 622 4.48 20.44 1.49
N PRO A 623 3.55 19.52 1.15
CA PRO A 623 2.62 19.70 0.04
C PRO A 623 1.64 20.85 0.28
N ARG A 624 1.07 21.41 -0.80
CA ARG A 624 0.16 22.56 -0.68
C ARG A 624 -1.15 22.18 0.02
N SER A 625 -1.57 20.92 -0.12
CA SER A 625 -2.76 20.36 0.51
C SER A 625 -2.69 20.27 2.05
N GLU A 626 -1.51 20.11 2.64
CA GLU A 626 -1.35 20.10 4.12
C GLU A 626 -1.47 21.49 4.75
N ILE A 627 -1.05 22.55 4.04
CA ILE A 627 -0.98 23.93 4.56
C ILE A 627 -1.62 24.94 3.59
N PRO A 628 -2.90 24.79 3.20
CA PRO A 628 -3.54 25.52 2.10
C PRO A 628 -3.61 27.05 2.31
N ALA A 629 -3.57 27.50 3.57
CA ALA A 629 -3.53 28.92 3.95
C ALA A 629 -2.16 29.60 3.71
N THR A 630 -1.10 28.85 3.42
CA THR A 630 0.24 29.40 3.18
C THR A 630 0.40 29.83 1.72
N SER A 631 1.15 30.90 1.47
CA SER A 631 1.41 31.41 0.12
C SER A 631 2.25 30.42 -0.69
N THR A 632 1.98 30.29 -2.00
CA THR A 632 2.82 29.50 -2.91
C THR A 632 4.26 30.01 -3.00
N VAL A 633 4.49 31.29 -2.69
CA VAL A 633 5.82 31.91 -2.60
C VAL A 633 6.56 31.50 -1.31
N ASP A 634 5.82 31.17 -0.25
CA ASP A 634 6.37 30.84 1.06
C ASP A 634 6.64 29.32 1.22
N LEU A 635 5.87 28.45 0.53
CA LEU A 635 6.04 26.98 0.55
C LEU A 635 7.50 26.49 0.42
N PRO A 636 8.38 27.07 -0.43
CA PRO A 636 9.78 26.65 -0.53
C PRO A 636 10.57 26.76 0.78
N TYR A 637 10.16 27.62 1.73
CA TYR A 637 10.81 27.87 3.02
C TYR A 637 10.22 27.06 4.18
N VAL A 638 9.13 26.31 3.94
CA VAL A 638 8.46 25.44 4.92
C VAL A 638 9.04 24.03 4.93
N PHE A 639 9.11 23.42 6.09
CA PHE A 639 9.38 22.00 6.33
C PHE A 639 8.54 21.51 7.53
N LYS A 640 8.43 20.20 7.73
CA LYS A 640 7.79 19.63 8.92
C LYS A 640 8.66 18.55 9.57
N VAL A 641 8.38 18.29 10.84
CA VAL A 641 8.97 17.24 11.65
C VAL A 641 7.81 16.41 12.21
N ASP A 642 7.82 15.11 11.93
CA ASP A 642 6.79 14.15 12.38
C ASP A 642 7.39 13.20 13.43
N VAL A 643 6.68 12.98 14.52
CA VAL A 643 7.03 12.00 15.57
C VAL A 643 6.05 10.82 15.49
N LEU A 644 6.55 9.66 15.04
CA LEU A 644 5.75 8.47 14.72
C LEU A 644 5.85 7.42 15.84
N ARG A 645 4.78 6.68 16.16
CA ARG A 645 4.81 5.54 17.10
C ARG A 645 4.13 4.31 16.51
N GLY A 646 4.90 3.25 16.29
CA GLY A 646 4.40 1.97 15.78
C GLY A 646 3.66 2.11 14.44
N TYR A 647 2.61 1.32 14.27
CA TYR A 647 1.86 1.17 13.01
C TYR A 647 0.74 2.22 12.78
N GLN A 648 0.79 3.37 13.46
CA GLN A 648 -0.25 4.41 13.37
C GLN A 648 0.33 5.80 13.14
N GLN A 649 -0.58 6.76 12.88
CA GLN A 649 -0.26 8.11 12.44
C GLN A 649 0.61 8.87 13.46
N SER A 650 1.34 9.89 12.98
CA SER A 650 2.15 10.83 13.77
C SER A 650 1.42 11.33 15.01
N ILE A 651 2.00 11.12 16.20
CA ILE A 651 1.46 11.65 17.47
C ILE A 651 1.52 13.17 17.44
N GLU A 652 2.68 13.70 17.03
CA GLU A 652 2.93 15.14 16.92
C GLU A 652 3.53 15.46 15.55
N ARG A 653 3.10 16.58 14.98
CA ARG A 653 3.57 17.15 13.71
C ARG A 653 3.87 18.64 13.92
N LEU A 654 5.14 19.00 13.82
CA LEU A 654 5.59 20.38 13.95
C LEU A 654 5.94 20.94 12.57
N TYR A 655 5.24 21.98 12.13
CA TYR A 655 5.60 22.73 10.92
C TYR A 655 6.49 23.91 11.29
N LEU A 656 7.55 24.12 10.53
CA LEU A 656 8.46 25.26 10.67
C LEU A 656 8.67 25.95 9.32
N MET A 657 8.73 27.28 9.32
CA MET A 657 9.00 28.10 8.15
C MET A 657 10.14 29.08 8.43
N THR A 658 11.16 29.08 7.58
CA THR A 658 12.35 29.94 7.72
C THR A 658 12.19 31.29 7.01
N SER A 659 13.13 32.22 7.19
CA SER A 659 13.13 33.49 6.45
C SER A 659 13.73 33.39 5.05
N ASN A 660 14.52 32.35 4.77
CA ASN A 660 15.21 32.14 3.49
C ASN A 660 15.67 30.67 3.34
N PHE A 661 16.02 30.27 2.12
CA PHE A 661 16.38 28.87 1.83
C PHE A 661 17.67 28.40 2.53
N GLU A 662 18.66 29.28 2.73
CA GLU A 662 19.91 28.90 3.41
C GLU A 662 19.65 28.50 4.87
N GLN A 663 18.78 29.24 5.58
CA GLN A 663 18.29 28.84 6.90
C GLN A 663 17.55 27.50 6.84
N LYS A 664 16.65 27.27 5.86
CA LYS A 664 15.95 25.99 5.72
C LYS A 664 16.92 24.82 5.57
N GLN A 665 17.94 24.97 4.75
CA GLN A 665 18.93 23.91 4.52
C GLN A 665 19.70 23.56 5.81
N ARG A 666 20.06 24.57 6.62
CA ARG A 666 20.73 24.34 7.93
C ARG A 666 19.78 23.70 8.95
N TRP A 667 18.55 24.19 9.08
CA TRP A 667 17.53 23.60 9.96
C TRP A 667 17.22 22.14 9.61
N VAL A 668 16.98 21.86 8.33
CA VAL A 668 16.73 20.49 7.86
C VAL A 668 17.92 19.58 8.12
N ALA A 669 19.16 20.00 7.81
CA ALA A 669 20.34 19.18 8.06
C ALA A 669 20.58 18.90 9.56
N ALA A 670 20.37 19.89 10.44
CA ALA A 670 20.50 19.71 11.88
C ALA A 670 19.44 18.74 12.44
N LEU A 671 18.20 18.80 11.96
CA LEU A 671 17.14 17.89 12.37
C LEU A 671 17.29 16.49 11.74
N GLU A 672 17.75 16.39 10.49
CA GLU A 672 18.11 15.11 9.85
C GLU A 672 19.24 14.41 10.66
N HIS A 673 20.19 15.17 11.24
CA HIS A 673 21.23 14.62 12.12
C HIS A 673 20.70 14.14 13.49
N VAL A 674 19.77 14.88 14.13
CA VAL A 674 19.10 14.41 15.36
C VAL A 674 18.28 13.14 15.09
N ALA A 675 17.58 13.07 13.94
CA ALA A 675 16.81 11.89 13.56
C ALA A 675 17.70 10.64 13.32
N GLN A 676 18.94 10.83 12.85
CA GLN A 676 19.94 9.76 12.78
C GLN A 676 20.36 9.30 14.20
N GLN A 677 20.83 10.24 15.04
CA GLN A 677 21.30 9.93 16.40
C GLN A 677 20.24 9.22 17.27
N CYS A 678 18.97 9.63 17.16
CA CYS A 678 17.90 9.01 17.93
C CYS A 678 17.39 7.71 17.31
N GLY A 679 17.67 7.44 16.02
CA GLY A 679 17.38 6.17 15.35
C GLY A 679 18.13 4.99 15.97
N ASP A 680 19.43 5.16 16.25
CA ASP A 680 20.28 4.12 16.85
C ASP A 680 19.84 3.71 18.27
N SER A 681 19.08 4.57 18.96
CA SER A 681 18.58 4.31 20.31
C SER A 681 17.44 3.28 20.36
N VAL A 682 16.76 3.03 19.24
CA VAL A 682 15.75 1.97 19.10
C VAL A 682 16.46 0.70 18.64
N SER A 683 16.86 -0.14 19.58
CA SER A 683 17.45 -1.46 19.27
C SER A 683 16.49 -2.29 18.42
N VAL A 684 16.78 -2.46 17.13
CA VAL A 684 15.86 -3.06 16.14
C VAL A 684 15.78 -4.59 16.30
N THR A 685 15.04 -5.01 17.33
CA THR A 685 14.58 -6.39 17.53
C THR A 685 13.05 -6.44 17.43
N GLY A 686 12.48 -6.02 16.29
CA GLY A 686 11.04 -6.15 16.05
C GLY A 686 10.46 -5.42 14.84
N ASP A 687 10.56 -4.09 14.78
CA ASP A 687 9.54 -3.27 14.10
C ASP A 687 9.84 -2.77 12.66
N SER A 688 11.00 -3.05 12.08
CA SER A 688 11.20 -2.81 10.64
C SER A 688 10.57 -3.94 9.82
N ASN A 689 9.24 -3.87 9.62
CA ASN A 689 8.48 -4.77 8.74
C ASN A 689 9.01 -4.81 7.28
N VAL A 690 9.82 -3.82 6.88
CA VAL A 690 10.65 -3.87 5.67
C VAL A 690 11.94 -4.63 5.99
N ARG A 691 12.10 -5.83 5.42
CA ARG A 691 13.39 -6.53 5.41
C ARG A 691 14.29 -5.97 4.31
N VAL A 692 15.59 -5.95 4.61
CA VAL A 692 16.67 -5.56 3.71
C VAL A 692 17.54 -6.78 3.43
N LEU A 693 17.82 -7.05 2.15
CA LEU A 693 18.84 -7.99 1.72
C LEU A 693 19.85 -7.22 0.85
N PRO A 694 21.11 -7.03 1.30
CA PRO A 694 22.15 -6.50 0.44
C PRO A 694 22.40 -7.47 -0.71
N LEU A 695 22.37 -6.96 -1.95
CA LEU A 695 22.63 -7.74 -3.15
C LEU A 695 24.04 -7.53 -3.68
N LEU A 696 24.55 -6.30 -3.65
CA LEU A 696 25.87 -5.95 -4.16
C LEU A 696 26.33 -4.63 -3.52
N GLN A 697 27.54 -4.62 -2.97
CA GLN A 697 28.20 -3.39 -2.50
C GLN A 697 29.24 -2.94 -3.52
N LEU A 698 29.13 -1.69 -4.00
CA LEU A 698 30.02 -1.11 -5.00
C LEU A 698 30.87 0.01 -4.36
N PRO A 699 32.21 -0.05 -4.44
CA PRO A 699 33.04 1.09 -4.04
C PRO A 699 32.78 2.30 -4.95
N ALA A 700 32.90 3.50 -4.37
CA ALA A 700 32.44 4.80 -4.88
C ALA A 700 32.80 5.18 -6.33
N SER A 701 33.78 4.52 -6.93
CA SER A 701 34.33 4.82 -8.26
C SER A 701 34.29 3.63 -9.23
N SER A 702 33.39 2.66 -9.02
CA SER A 702 33.43 1.36 -9.73
C SER A 702 32.32 1.11 -10.76
N LEU A 703 31.06 1.38 -10.41
CA LEU A 703 29.89 1.32 -11.28
C LEU A 703 28.78 2.21 -10.72
N THR A 704 27.94 2.77 -11.60
CA THR A 704 26.80 3.62 -11.26
C THR A 704 25.50 2.98 -11.77
N PRO A 705 24.79 2.15 -10.97
CA PRO A 705 23.63 1.41 -11.44
C PRO A 705 22.42 2.31 -11.75
N ASN A 706 21.84 2.14 -12.94
CA ASN A 706 20.64 2.86 -13.37
C ASN A 706 19.41 1.94 -13.43
N THR A 707 19.61 0.65 -13.76
CA THR A 707 18.52 -0.29 -14.06
C THR A 707 18.98 -1.73 -13.86
N LEU A 708 18.07 -2.62 -13.43
CA LEU A 708 18.34 -4.04 -13.18
C LEU A 708 17.17 -4.89 -13.66
N ILE A 709 17.44 -5.92 -14.47
CA ILE A 709 16.48 -6.97 -14.83
C ILE A 709 17.06 -8.36 -14.56
N PHE A 710 16.21 -9.31 -14.19
CA PHE A 710 16.54 -10.74 -14.15
C PHE A 710 16.09 -11.36 -15.48
N ILE A 711 17.03 -11.93 -16.23
CA ILE A 711 16.72 -12.63 -17.50
C ILE A 711 16.62 -14.16 -17.30
N HIS A 712 17.12 -14.65 -16.16
CA HIS A 712 16.97 -16.02 -15.68
C HIS A 712 17.19 -16.05 -14.16
N ASP A 713 16.75 -17.09 -13.46
CA ASP A 713 16.83 -17.19 -11.99
C ASP A 713 18.25 -17.02 -11.41
N ASP A 714 19.28 -17.44 -12.16
CA ASP A 714 20.71 -17.38 -11.83
C ASP A 714 21.46 -16.20 -12.49
N VAL A 715 20.79 -15.39 -13.32
CA VAL A 715 21.42 -14.33 -14.14
C VAL A 715 20.61 -13.03 -14.14
N CYS A 716 21.23 -11.97 -13.62
CA CYS A 716 20.74 -10.61 -13.75
C CYS A 716 21.63 -9.78 -14.69
N LEU A 717 21.03 -8.75 -15.28
CA LEU A 717 21.71 -7.70 -16.02
C LEU A 717 21.58 -6.39 -15.26
N LEU A 718 22.70 -5.67 -15.17
CA LEU A 718 22.82 -4.38 -14.49
C LEU A 718 23.20 -3.33 -15.54
N GLY A 719 22.27 -2.46 -15.89
CA GLY A 719 22.55 -1.30 -16.74
C GLY A 719 23.12 -0.18 -15.89
N CYS A 720 24.34 0.23 -16.18
CA CYS A 720 25.08 1.28 -15.48
C CYS A 720 25.46 2.42 -16.43
N GLU A 721 25.92 3.53 -15.88
CA GLU A 721 26.46 4.65 -16.66
C GLU A 721 27.71 4.24 -17.46
N GLU A 722 28.52 3.35 -16.90
CA GLU A 722 29.73 2.79 -17.52
C GLU A 722 29.41 1.71 -18.56
N GLY A 723 28.17 1.17 -18.55
CA GLY A 723 27.66 0.25 -19.54
C GLY A 723 26.82 -0.91 -19.00
N LEU A 724 26.55 -1.89 -19.86
CA LEU A 724 25.81 -3.09 -19.50
C LEU A 724 26.74 -4.11 -18.81
N VAL A 725 26.32 -4.65 -17.66
CA VAL A 725 27.09 -5.59 -16.84
C VAL A 725 26.27 -6.84 -16.52
N SER A 726 26.89 -8.01 -16.57
CA SER A 726 26.32 -9.27 -16.10
C SER A 726 26.63 -9.50 -14.63
N CYS A 727 25.63 -9.93 -13.87
CA CYS A 727 25.80 -10.50 -12.54
C CYS A 727 25.20 -11.92 -12.48
N SER A 728 25.87 -12.83 -11.79
CA SER A 728 25.24 -14.09 -11.35
C SER A 728 24.52 -13.90 -10.04
N VAL A 729 23.41 -14.60 -9.87
CA VAL A 729 22.67 -14.67 -8.60
C VAL A 729 23.15 -15.90 -7.81
N GLU A 730 23.59 -15.70 -6.58
CA GLU A 730 23.96 -16.79 -5.67
C GLU A 730 22.75 -17.35 -4.90
N GLY A 731 22.91 -18.53 -4.29
CA GLY A 731 21.90 -19.13 -3.41
C GLY A 731 21.63 -18.35 -2.12
N SER A 732 22.54 -17.46 -1.72
CA SER A 732 22.33 -16.43 -0.68
C SER A 732 21.37 -15.32 -1.12
N GLY A 733 21.15 -15.18 -2.42
CA GLY A 733 20.46 -14.06 -3.05
C GLY A 733 21.38 -12.92 -3.51
N GLU A 734 22.68 -12.96 -3.15
CA GLU A 734 23.72 -11.98 -3.53
C GLU A 734 24.02 -11.99 -5.04
N LEU A 735 24.57 -10.89 -5.57
CA LEU A 735 24.88 -10.68 -6.98
C LEU A 735 26.39 -10.58 -7.22
N LEU A 736 26.99 -11.64 -7.77
CA LEU A 736 28.40 -11.61 -8.19
C LEU A 736 28.54 -10.98 -9.58
N LYS A 737 29.16 -9.79 -9.66
CA LYS A 737 29.58 -9.15 -10.92
C LYS A 737 30.52 -10.08 -11.70
N LYS A 738 30.18 -10.39 -12.95
CA LYS A 738 30.97 -11.24 -13.85
C LYS A 738 31.80 -10.45 -14.85
N ALA A 739 31.14 -9.83 -15.83
CA ALA A 739 31.77 -9.14 -16.96
C ALA A 739 30.86 -8.02 -17.49
N ARG A 740 31.45 -7.05 -18.17
CA ARG A 740 30.73 -6.03 -18.95
C ARG A 740 30.36 -6.62 -20.32
N LEU A 741 29.18 -6.32 -20.84
CA LEU A 741 28.62 -6.94 -22.04
C LEU A 741 28.51 -5.93 -23.19
N GLY A 742 29.27 -6.14 -24.25
CA GLY A 742 29.31 -5.25 -25.42
C GLY A 742 29.82 -3.85 -25.12
N SER A 743 29.65 -2.96 -26.10
CA SER A 743 30.19 -1.59 -26.12
C SER A 743 29.21 -0.51 -25.68
N LEU A 744 28.02 -0.85 -25.17
CA LEU A 744 26.99 0.11 -24.78
C LEU A 744 27.38 0.82 -23.47
N SER A 745 27.31 2.14 -23.45
CA SER A 745 27.49 3.03 -22.29
C SER A 745 26.21 3.81 -21.98
N ALA A 746 26.16 4.51 -20.84
CA ALA A 746 25.03 5.33 -20.39
C ALA A 746 23.68 4.57 -20.43
N VAL A 747 23.67 3.32 -19.96
CA VAL A 747 22.49 2.44 -20.01
C VAL A 747 21.48 2.92 -18.98
N GLN A 748 20.32 3.39 -19.44
CA GLN A 748 19.32 4.09 -18.61
C GLN A 748 18.09 3.24 -18.30
N GLN A 749 17.72 2.32 -19.19
CA GLN A 749 16.62 1.37 -18.96
C GLN A 749 16.89 0.06 -19.70
N LEU A 750 16.68 -1.06 -19.01
CA LEU A 750 16.55 -2.40 -19.59
C LEU A 750 15.08 -2.83 -19.54
N LEU A 751 14.63 -3.52 -20.58
CA LEU A 751 13.28 -4.07 -20.71
C LEU A 751 13.35 -5.41 -21.42
N ASP A 752 13.08 -6.52 -20.72
CA ASP A 752 12.96 -7.83 -21.38
C ASP A 752 11.62 -7.93 -22.14
N ILE A 753 11.65 -8.58 -23.30
CA ILE A 753 10.49 -8.82 -24.16
C ILE A 753 10.46 -10.33 -24.49
N PRO A 754 9.96 -11.18 -23.54
CA PRO A 754 10.09 -12.63 -23.65
C PRO A 754 9.46 -13.23 -24.90
N THR A 755 8.33 -12.67 -25.36
CA THR A 755 7.63 -13.09 -26.58
C THR A 755 8.39 -12.80 -27.86
N ALA A 756 9.25 -11.78 -27.88
CA ALA A 756 10.13 -11.44 -29.00
C ALA A 756 11.51 -12.11 -28.90
N GLN A 757 11.85 -12.71 -27.76
CA GLN A 757 13.21 -13.18 -27.43
C GLN A 757 14.26 -12.06 -27.65
N ARG A 758 13.95 -10.87 -27.14
CA ARG A 758 14.79 -9.66 -27.16
C ARG A 758 14.79 -8.97 -25.81
N VAL A 759 15.91 -8.35 -25.47
CA VAL A 759 15.97 -7.29 -24.45
C VAL A 759 16.08 -5.96 -25.18
N ALA A 760 15.18 -5.02 -24.90
CA ALA A 760 15.25 -3.65 -25.36
C ALA A 760 16.01 -2.78 -24.34
N VAL A 761 16.82 -1.84 -24.83
CA VAL A 761 17.78 -1.07 -24.04
C VAL A 761 17.75 0.39 -24.47
N ILE A 762 17.57 1.34 -23.54
CA ILE A 762 17.94 2.74 -23.74
C ILE A 762 19.41 2.90 -23.32
N ALA A 763 20.26 3.34 -24.25
CA ALA A 763 21.69 3.57 -24.01
C ALA A 763 22.21 4.79 -24.79
N GLY A 764 23.40 5.28 -24.44
CA GLY A 764 24.04 6.45 -25.06
C GLY A 764 23.54 7.80 -24.52
N GLU A 765 24.33 8.86 -24.75
CA GLU A 765 23.96 10.25 -24.43
C GLU A 765 22.79 10.74 -25.30
N ASP A 766 22.67 10.20 -26.51
CA ASP A 766 21.54 10.39 -27.41
C ASP A 766 20.28 9.64 -26.96
N ARG A 767 20.43 8.65 -26.07
CA ARG A 767 19.35 7.78 -25.56
C ARG A 767 18.68 6.95 -26.66
N SER A 768 19.48 6.46 -27.60
CA SER A 768 19.03 5.54 -28.66
C SER A 768 18.51 4.21 -28.08
N VAL A 769 17.58 3.59 -28.81
CA VAL A 769 16.96 2.31 -28.44
C VAL A 769 17.61 1.16 -29.22
N TYR A 770 18.11 0.17 -28.49
CA TYR A 770 18.77 -1.02 -29.04
C TYR A 770 18.02 -2.31 -28.66
N LEU A 771 18.07 -3.31 -29.53
CA LEU A 771 17.58 -4.67 -29.31
C LEU A 771 18.76 -5.64 -29.23
N LEU A 772 18.80 -6.44 -28.17
CA LEU A 772 19.80 -7.48 -27.94
C LEU A 772 19.11 -8.86 -27.96
N PRO A 773 19.63 -9.88 -28.68
CA PRO A 773 19.04 -11.23 -28.68
C PRO A 773 19.13 -11.89 -27.31
N HIS A 774 17.98 -12.24 -26.71
CA HIS A 774 17.91 -12.75 -25.33
C HIS A 774 18.78 -14.00 -25.12
N ALA A 775 18.76 -14.96 -26.05
CA ALA A 775 19.57 -16.18 -25.96
C ALA A 775 21.09 -15.92 -26.05
N THR A 776 21.54 -15.01 -26.92
CA THR A 776 22.96 -14.64 -27.04
C THR A 776 23.43 -13.89 -25.79
N LEU A 777 22.58 -13.01 -25.26
CA LEU A 777 22.82 -12.21 -24.07
C LEU A 777 22.94 -13.09 -22.81
N LEU A 778 22.03 -14.06 -22.63
CA LEU A 778 22.10 -15.07 -21.58
C LEU A 778 23.33 -16.00 -21.73
N GLY A 779 23.66 -16.37 -22.97
CA GLY A 779 24.86 -17.14 -23.28
C GLY A 779 26.15 -16.45 -22.83
N ALA A 780 26.31 -15.17 -23.20
CA ALA A 780 27.43 -14.34 -22.77
C ALA A 780 27.47 -14.16 -21.24
N ALA A 781 26.34 -13.77 -20.63
CA ALA A 781 26.21 -13.57 -19.20
C ALA A 781 26.55 -14.81 -18.33
N ARG A 782 26.36 -16.03 -18.87
CA ARG A 782 26.76 -17.25 -18.17
C ARG A 782 28.26 -17.57 -18.27
N HIS A 783 28.88 -17.40 -19.44
CA HIS A 783 30.18 -18.01 -19.77
C HIS A 783 31.39 -17.06 -19.73
N CYS A 784 31.20 -15.74 -19.62
CA CYS A 784 32.30 -14.79 -19.76
C CYS A 784 33.20 -14.70 -18.51
N SER A 785 34.51 -14.82 -18.74
CA SER A 785 35.57 -14.74 -17.75
C SER A 785 36.50 -13.57 -18.08
N ALA A 786 36.32 -12.46 -17.38
CA ALA A 786 37.08 -11.19 -17.49
C ALA A 786 37.02 -10.44 -18.85
N ASP A 787 37.17 -11.11 -19.99
CA ASP A 787 37.05 -10.49 -21.31
C ASP A 787 35.62 -9.95 -21.55
N GLU A 788 35.50 -8.77 -22.16
CA GLU A 788 34.22 -8.16 -22.53
C GLU A 788 33.64 -8.84 -23.79
N PRO A 789 32.61 -9.71 -23.71
CA PRO A 789 31.99 -10.30 -24.89
C PRO A 789 31.36 -9.24 -25.78
N ASN A 790 31.64 -9.30 -27.09
CA ASN A 790 30.89 -8.53 -28.07
C ASN A 790 29.47 -9.12 -28.23
N VAL A 791 28.50 -8.56 -27.50
CA VAL A 791 27.08 -8.89 -27.66
C VAL A 791 26.50 -8.06 -28.82
N PRO A 792 25.92 -8.69 -29.86
CA PRO A 792 25.29 -7.97 -30.95
C PRO A 792 24.09 -7.17 -30.45
N HIS A 793 24.05 -5.90 -30.83
CA HIS A 793 23.02 -4.94 -30.46
C HIS A 793 22.57 -4.18 -31.71
N GLU A 794 21.29 -4.24 -32.02
CA GLU A 794 20.71 -3.63 -33.23
C GLU A 794 19.95 -2.37 -32.84
N ALA A 795 20.32 -1.22 -33.40
CA ALA A 795 19.57 0.02 -33.19
C ALA A 795 18.20 -0.07 -33.88
N VAL A 796 17.12 0.28 -33.17
CA VAL A 796 15.76 0.27 -33.73
C VAL A 796 15.63 1.38 -34.77
N ALA A 797 15.80 1.03 -36.06
CA ALA A 797 15.88 2.01 -37.15
C ALA A 797 14.67 2.96 -37.22
N ALA A 798 13.47 2.49 -36.86
CA ALA A 798 12.25 3.29 -36.80
C ALA A 798 12.22 4.33 -35.65
N LEU A 799 13.20 4.31 -34.75
CA LEU A 799 13.42 5.28 -33.67
C LEU A 799 14.76 6.03 -33.83
N SER A 800 15.41 5.94 -35.00
CA SER A 800 16.69 6.62 -35.25
C SER A 800 16.58 8.14 -35.06
N GLY A 801 17.46 8.71 -34.23
CA GLY A 801 17.44 10.13 -33.86
C GLY A 801 16.37 10.52 -32.82
N VAL A 802 15.54 9.59 -32.35
CA VAL A 802 14.54 9.84 -31.30
C VAL A 802 15.15 9.59 -29.93
N ARG A 803 15.38 10.65 -29.16
CA ARG A 803 15.97 10.58 -27.80
C ARG A 803 14.96 10.04 -26.79
N CYS A 804 14.78 8.73 -26.72
CA CYS A 804 13.83 8.09 -25.81
C CYS A 804 14.20 8.25 -24.33
N HIS A 805 13.23 8.13 -23.41
CA HIS A 805 13.48 8.20 -21.95
C HIS A 805 12.63 7.21 -21.13
N LEU A 806 11.69 6.49 -21.76
CA LEU A 806 10.89 5.43 -21.15
C LEU A 806 10.49 4.41 -22.22
N LEU A 807 10.70 3.12 -21.92
CA LEU A 807 10.12 2.00 -22.68
C LEU A 807 9.07 1.27 -21.83
N ALA A 808 8.06 0.71 -22.49
CA ALA A 808 7.16 -0.30 -21.92
C ALA A 808 6.81 -1.35 -23.00
N THR A 809 6.42 -2.56 -22.60
CA THR A 809 5.98 -3.62 -23.53
C THR A 809 4.69 -4.26 -23.03
N GLY A 810 3.92 -4.84 -23.96
CA GLY A 810 2.69 -5.55 -23.66
C GLY A 810 2.35 -6.57 -24.74
N VAL A 811 1.44 -7.48 -24.39
CA VAL A 811 0.93 -8.51 -25.30
C VAL A 811 -0.60 -8.41 -25.30
N THR A 812 -1.19 -8.19 -26.47
CA THR A 812 -2.64 -8.07 -26.62
C THR A 812 -3.33 -9.43 -26.61
N THR A 813 -4.66 -9.45 -26.44
CA THR A 813 -5.47 -10.70 -26.40
C THR A 813 -5.29 -11.63 -27.61
N ASN A 814 -4.90 -11.08 -28.77
CA ASN A 814 -4.60 -11.82 -30.00
C ASN A 814 -3.15 -12.35 -30.08
N GLY A 815 -2.33 -12.17 -29.04
CA GLY A 815 -0.94 -12.60 -28.97
C GLY A 815 0.09 -11.68 -29.63
N ALA A 816 -0.32 -10.57 -30.26
CA ALA A 816 0.61 -9.60 -30.83
C ALA A 816 1.40 -8.89 -29.72
N THR A 817 2.71 -8.71 -29.93
CA THR A 817 3.59 -8.02 -28.98
C THR A 817 3.79 -6.58 -29.41
N PHE A 818 3.49 -5.65 -28.51
CA PHE A 818 3.64 -4.22 -28.69
C PHE A 818 4.74 -3.66 -27.79
N MET A 819 5.41 -2.60 -28.25
CA MET A 819 6.32 -1.79 -27.43
C MET A 819 5.93 -0.32 -27.54
N CYS A 820 5.88 0.37 -26.41
CA CYS A 820 5.76 1.81 -26.31
C CYS A 820 7.15 2.39 -26.08
N ALA A 821 7.54 3.36 -26.92
CA ALA A 821 8.77 4.13 -26.78
C ALA A 821 8.42 5.62 -26.65
N ALA A 822 8.60 6.18 -25.46
CA ALA A 822 8.38 7.60 -25.21
C ALA A 822 9.68 8.39 -25.31
N ALA A 823 9.56 9.61 -25.85
CA ALA A 823 10.60 10.62 -25.93
C ALA A 823 10.05 11.98 -25.44
N GLU A 824 10.84 13.04 -25.53
CA GLU A 824 10.54 14.30 -24.82
C GLU A 824 9.28 15.04 -25.30
N ASP A 825 8.86 14.80 -26.54
CA ASP A 825 7.75 15.48 -27.22
C ASP A 825 6.72 14.52 -27.86
N ARG A 826 6.91 13.20 -27.71
CA ARG A 826 6.12 12.18 -28.42
C ARG A 826 6.13 10.80 -27.76
N VAL A 827 5.10 10.02 -28.07
CA VAL A 827 5.02 8.58 -27.82
C VAL A 827 4.93 7.84 -29.16
N SER A 828 5.76 6.81 -29.34
CA SER A 828 5.74 5.88 -30.48
C SER A 828 5.21 4.52 -30.04
N ILE A 829 4.27 3.96 -30.80
CA ILE A 829 3.77 2.60 -30.64
C ILE A 829 4.36 1.75 -31.75
N LEU A 830 5.04 0.68 -31.34
CA LEU A 830 5.70 -0.29 -32.21
C LEU A 830 5.06 -1.66 -32.06
N VAL A 831 5.02 -2.43 -33.14
CA VAL A 831 4.65 -3.85 -33.14
C VAL A 831 5.87 -4.69 -33.48
N TRP A 832 6.00 -5.84 -32.82
CA TRP A 832 6.98 -6.86 -33.17
C TRP A 832 6.53 -7.62 -34.42
N ASP A 833 7.27 -7.49 -35.51
CA ASP A 833 7.09 -8.32 -36.69
C ASP A 833 8.02 -9.54 -36.60
N THR A 834 7.43 -10.71 -36.35
CA THR A 834 8.12 -12.00 -36.30
C THR A 834 8.83 -12.35 -37.62
N SER A 835 8.38 -11.83 -38.77
CA SER A 835 8.95 -12.17 -40.08
C SER A 835 10.26 -11.43 -40.38
N SER A 836 10.36 -10.14 -40.08
CA SER A 836 11.63 -9.40 -40.10
C SER A 836 12.45 -9.53 -38.81
N SER A 837 11.86 -10.01 -37.71
CA SER A 837 12.43 -10.00 -36.36
C SER A 837 12.86 -8.60 -35.89
N GLN A 838 12.05 -7.59 -36.22
CA GLN A 838 12.26 -6.18 -35.90
C GLN A 838 11.00 -5.53 -35.31
N LEU A 839 11.20 -4.40 -34.63
CA LEU A 839 10.11 -3.53 -34.18
C LEU A 839 9.78 -2.49 -35.27
N GLN A 840 8.53 -2.46 -35.71
CA GLN A 840 8.03 -1.50 -36.70
C GLN A 840 7.10 -0.49 -36.02
N VAL A 841 7.33 0.82 -36.22
CA VAL A 841 6.43 1.88 -35.73
C VAL A 841 5.12 1.83 -36.51
N VAL A 842 4.01 1.59 -35.80
CA VAL A 842 2.65 1.59 -36.36
C VAL A 842 1.98 2.94 -36.16
N ARG A 843 2.29 3.64 -35.07
CA ARG A 843 1.72 4.96 -34.76
C ARG A 843 2.65 5.83 -33.93
N GLN A 844 2.55 7.14 -34.10
CA GLN A 844 3.16 8.15 -33.23
C GLN A 844 2.15 9.23 -32.87
N TYR A 845 2.30 9.82 -31.68
CA TYR A 845 1.51 10.93 -31.20
C TYR A 845 2.42 11.94 -30.48
N GLY A 846 2.19 13.24 -30.68
CA GLY A 846 2.88 14.29 -29.93
C GLY A 846 2.26 14.46 -28.53
N THR A 847 3.06 14.84 -27.54
CA THR A 847 2.61 15.06 -26.16
C THR A 847 3.08 16.45 -25.65
N GLN A 848 2.28 17.12 -24.82
CA GLN A 848 2.62 18.48 -24.35
C GLN A 848 3.68 18.45 -23.24
N GLU A 849 3.57 17.46 -22.36
CA GLU A 849 4.62 17.01 -21.45
C GLU A 849 5.02 15.58 -21.83
N ALA A 850 6.16 15.08 -21.36
CA ALA A 850 6.62 13.74 -21.72
C ALA A 850 5.92 12.61 -20.92
N CYS A 851 5.83 11.39 -21.46
CA CYS A 851 5.26 10.25 -20.71
C CYS A 851 6.07 10.00 -19.43
N THR A 852 5.43 10.05 -18.26
CA THR A 852 6.00 9.66 -16.97
C THR A 852 5.83 8.16 -16.72
N SER A 853 4.69 7.60 -17.13
CA SER A 853 4.34 6.19 -17.00
C SER A 853 3.43 5.74 -18.13
N CYS A 854 3.74 4.61 -18.74
CA CYS A 854 3.05 4.09 -19.93
C CYS A 854 2.76 2.59 -19.68
N LEU A 855 1.48 2.18 -19.61
CA LEU A 855 1.03 0.84 -19.18
C LEU A 855 0.17 0.16 -20.27
N PHE A 856 0.52 -1.07 -20.64
CA PHE A 856 -0.29 -1.87 -21.56
C PHE A 856 -1.38 -2.67 -20.82
N THR A 857 -2.59 -2.65 -21.38
CA THR A 857 -3.68 -3.58 -21.08
C THR A 857 -3.80 -4.61 -22.22
N PRO A 858 -4.62 -5.66 -22.11
CA PRO A 858 -4.80 -6.65 -23.19
C PRO A 858 -5.42 -6.11 -24.49
N ALA A 859 -5.89 -4.86 -24.52
CA ALA A 859 -6.51 -4.22 -25.69
C ALA A 859 -6.04 -2.76 -25.95
N ALA A 860 -5.53 -2.06 -24.94
CA ALA A 860 -5.17 -0.64 -25.03
C ALA A 860 -3.80 -0.34 -24.39
N LEU A 861 -3.26 0.84 -24.68
CA LEU A 861 -2.10 1.43 -24.01
C LEU A 861 -2.54 2.70 -23.27
N ILE A 862 -2.37 2.73 -21.95
CA ILE A 862 -2.65 3.90 -21.12
C ILE A 862 -1.36 4.71 -20.94
N VAL A 863 -1.39 6.00 -21.28
CA VAL A 863 -0.24 6.92 -21.28
C VAL A 863 -0.48 8.05 -20.29
N ALA A 864 0.39 8.20 -19.29
CA ALA A 864 0.41 9.34 -18.37
C ALA A 864 1.45 10.37 -18.83
N ALA A 865 0.99 11.58 -19.19
CA ALA A 865 1.80 12.71 -19.67
C ALA A 865 1.36 14.01 -18.96
N ASP A 866 0.78 14.98 -19.67
CA ASP A 866 0.03 16.10 -19.08
C ASP A 866 -1.37 15.66 -18.58
N LYS A 867 -2.00 14.72 -19.29
CA LYS A 867 -3.20 13.99 -18.87
C LYS A 867 -2.96 12.47 -18.86
N LEU A 868 -4.01 11.68 -18.58
CA LEU A 868 -4.04 10.24 -18.90
C LEU A 868 -4.82 10.01 -20.19
N TYR A 869 -4.20 9.31 -21.13
CA TYR A 869 -4.78 8.97 -22.43
C TYR A 869 -4.89 7.46 -22.55
N GLU A 870 -6.02 6.95 -23.01
CA GLU A 870 -6.15 5.56 -23.47
C GLU A 870 -6.04 5.51 -24.99
N ILE A 871 -5.19 4.61 -25.48
CA ILE A 871 -4.97 4.37 -26.91
C ILE A 871 -5.36 2.94 -27.24
N ASP A 872 -6.46 2.75 -27.97
CA ASP A 872 -6.88 1.43 -28.43
C ASP A 872 -5.87 0.86 -29.46
N LEU A 873 -5.41 -0.37 -29.23
CA LEU A 873 -4.36 -1.00 -30.05
C LEU A 873 -4.89 -1.65 -31.33
N THR A 874 -6.22 -1.60 -31.57
CA THR A 874 -6.83 -2.11 -32.81
C THR A 874 -7.10 -1.01 -33.85
N SER A 875 -7.53 0.17 -33.41
CA SER A 875 -7.92 1.31 -34.26
C SER A 875 -7.00 2.52 -34.13
N PHE A 876 -6.16 2.58 -33.09
CA PHE A 876 -5.27 3.70 -32.79
C PHE A 876 -6.00 5.05 -32.57
N SER A 877 -7.26 4.99 -32.12
CA SER A 877 -7.95 6.13 -31.52
C SER A 877 -7.37 6.47 -30.14
N ILE A 878 -7.33 7.76 -29.79
CA ILE A 878 -7.05 8.22 -28.43
C ILE A 878 -8.35 8.73 -27.81
N GLU A 879 -8.68 8.30 -26.59
CA GLU A 879 -9.67 8.93 -25.72
C GLU A 879 -8.98 9.31 -24.39
N GLU A 880 -9.56 10.21 -23.58
CA GLU A 880 -9.02 10.49 -22.24
C GLU A 880 -9.44 9.38 -21.28
N PHE A 881 -8.50 8.85 -20.49
CA PHE A 881 -8.72 7.61 -19.73
C PHE A 881 -9.58 7.80 -18.46
N LEU A 882 -9.56 8.97 -17.83
CA LEU A 882 -10.42 9.23 -16.66
C LEU A 882 -11.80 9.71 -17.12
N ASP A 883 -12.87 9.10 -16.59
CA ASP A 883 -14.24 9.42 -17.01
C ASP A 883 -14.66 10.82 -16.54
N GLU A 884 -14.87 11.74 -17.49
CA GLU A 884 -15.31 13.12 -17.21
C GLU A 884 -16.71 13.20 -16.55
N SER A 885 -17.52 12.12 -16.63
CA SER A 885 -18.83 12.03 -15.99
C SER A 885 -18.76 11.64 -14.51
N ASP A 886 -17.66 11.03 -14.06
CA ASP A 886 -17.44 10.74 -12.64
C ASP A 886 -17.09 12.03 -11.89
N THR A 887 -18.12 12.68 -11.35
CA THR A 887 -17.98 13.90 -10.54
C THR A 887 -17.06 13.73 -9.31
N SER A 888 -16.83 12.50 -8.84
CA SER A 888 -15.87 12.19 -7.76
C SER A 888 -14.40 12.23 -8.22
N LEU A 889 -14.15 12.30 -9.52
CA LEU A 889 -12.83 12.46 -10.13
C LEU A 889 -12.59 13.86 -10.71
N ALA A 890 -13.57 14.77 -10.64
CA ALA A 890 -13.49 16.11 -11.24
C ALA A 890 -12.28 16.95 -10.78
N TYR A 891 -11.77 16.77 -9.56
CA TYR A 891 -10.52 17.42 -9.11
C TYR A 891 -9.27 16.82 -9.77
N ALA A 892 -9.28 15.52 -10.07
CA ALA A 892 -8.21 14.81 -10.77
C ALA A 892 -8.21 15.13 -12.28
N VAL A 893 -9.38 15.29 -12.88
CA VAL A 893 -9.56 15.65 -14.30
C VAL A 893 -9.26 17.14 -14.55
N TYR A 894 -9.88 18.05 -13.77
CA TYR A 894 -9.86 19.50 -14.06
C TYR A 894 -9.00 20.36 -13.12
N GLY A 895 -8.61 19.82 -11.95
CA GLY A 895 -7.87 20.54 -10.89
C GLY A 895 -6.36 20.33 -10.92
N THR A 896 -5.91 19.10 -11.17
CA THR A 896 -4.49 18.68 -11.25
C THR A 896 -3.64 19.58 -12.14
N ALA A 897 -4.07 19.82 -13.38
CA ALA A 897 -3.38 20.67 -14.35
C ALA A 897 -3.20 22.11 -13.86
N ARG A 898 -4.19 22.66 -13.13
CA ARG A 898 -4.13 24.02 -12.54
C ARG A 898 -3.14 24.13 -11.38
N LEU A 899 -2.80 23.01 -10.76
CA LEU A 899 -1.83 22.88 -9.68
C LEU A 899 -0.46 22.36 -10.18
N SER A 900 -0.30 22.11 -11.48
CA SER A 900 0.85 21.40 -12.09
C SER A 900 1.15 20.04 -11.43
N SER A 901 0.13 19.41 -10.84
CA SER A 901 0.21 18.09 -10.22
C SER A 901 -0.20 17.03 -11.23
N TYR A 902 0.64 16.83 -12.24
CA TYR A 902 0.42 15.86 -13.32
C TYR A 902 0.58 14.40 -12.85
N PRO A 903 0.13 13.41 -13.66
CA PRO A 903 0.35 12.00 -13.37
C PRO A 903 1.84 11.61 -13.28
N LEU A 904 2.16 10.72 -12.34
CA LEU A 904 3.48 10.13 -12.11
C LEU A 904 3.54 8.64 -12.48
N ALA A 905 2.56 7.85 -12.07
CA ALA A 905 2.55 6.39 -12.26
C ALA A 905 1.14 5.85 -12.55
N ILE A 906 1.08 4.79 -13.35
CA ILE A 906 -0.10 3.97 -13.63
C ILE A 906 0.25 2.54 -13.24
N LEU A 907 -0.40 1.98 -12.22
CA LEU A 907 -0.06 0.68 -11.65
C LEU A 907 -1.28 -0.23 -11.63
N GLN A 908 -1.18 -1.44 -12.19
CA GLN A 908 -2.25 -2.43 -12.07
C GLN A 908 -2.20 -3.09 -10.68
N VAL A 909 -3.30 -2.99 -9.94
CA VAL A 909 -3.39 -3.44 -8.53
C VAL A 909 -4.10 -4.79 -8.39
N SER A 910 -5.11 -5.09 -9.22
CA SER A 910 -5.76 -6.41 -9.24
C SER A 910 -5.14 -7.37 -10.26
N GLU A 911 -5.07 -8.65 -9.89
CA GLU A 911 -4.64 -9.73 -10.79
C GLU A 911 -5.59 -9.87 -11.99
N SER A 912 -5.03 -10.19 -13.16
CA SER A 912 -5.71 -10.38 -14.43
C SER A 912 -6.70 -11.56 -14.41
N GLY A 913 -7.89 -11.33 -13.85
CA GLY A 913 -8.94 -12.33 -13.64
C GLY A 913 -10.09 -11.82 -12.76
N LYS A 914 -9.84 -10.80 -11.93
CA LYS A 914 -10.88 -9.91 -11.38
C LYS A 914 -10.73 -8.56 -12.06
N TYR A 915 -11.83 -7.98 -12.54
CA TYR A 915 -11.91 -6.72 -13.28
C TYR A 915 -10.80 -5.72 -12.91
N GLY A 916 -9.98 -5.34 -13.89
CA GLY A 916 -8.68 -4.70 -13.69
C GLY A 916 -8.79 -3.37 -12.93
N GLU A 917 -8.27 -3.34 -11.70
CA GLU A 917 -8.19 -2.12 -10.91
C GLU A 917 -6.81 -1.48 -11.13
N PHE A 918 -6.81 -0.20 -11.48
CA PHE A 918 -5.62 0.61 -11.68
C PHE A 918 -5.50 1.65 -10.57
N LEU A 919 -4.28 1.85 -10.05
CA LEU A 919 -3.93 2.95 -9.17
C LEU A 919 -3.24 4.03 -9.98
N ILE A 920 -3.88 5.20 -10.06
CA ILE A 920 -3.37 6.39 -10.75
C ILE A 920 -2.73 7.30 -9.71
N CYS A 921 -1.42 7.50 -9.84
CA CYS A 921 -0.65 8.28 -8.88
C CYS A 921 -0.27 9.65 -9.43
N PHE A 922 -0.50 10.69 -8.64
CA PHE A 922 -0.11 12.08 -8.86
C PHE A 922 0.94 12.49 -7.80
N ASN A 923 1.35 13.77 -7.77
CA ASN A 923 2.39 14.24 -6.84
C ASN A 923 2.02 14.13 -5.35
N GLU A 924 0.76 14.41 -4.98
CA GLU A 924 0.34 14.49 -3.55
C GLU A 924 -0.63 13.35 -3.15
N PHE A 925 -1.16 12.58 -4.11
CA PHE A 925 -2.18 11.55 -3.87
C PHE A 925 -2.18 10.48 -4.97
N ALA A 926 -2.83 9.35 -4.68
CA ALA A 926 -3.24 8.38 -5.69
C ALA A 926 -4.69 7.96 -5.50
N LEU A 927 -5.35 7.59 -6.59
CA LEU A 927 -6.75 7.16 -6.62
C LEU A 927 -6.89 5.84 -7.39
N PHE A 928 -7.88 5.04 -7.00
CA PHE A 928 -8.16 3.75 -7.61
C PHE A 928 -9.30 3.89 -8.63
N VAL A 929 -9.11 3.34 -9.83
CA VAL A 929 -10.11 3.31 -10.90
C VAL A 929 -10.27 1.91 -11.48
N ASP A 930 -11.43 1.68 -12.09
CA ASP A 930 -11.75 0.47 -12.85
C ASP A 930 -11.14 0.53 -14.28
N PRO A 931 -11.38 -0.48 -15.15
CA PRO A 931 -10.84 -0.49 -16.53
C PRO A 931 -11.39 0.61 -17.44
N TYR A 932 -12.31 1.44 -16.97
CA TYR A 932 -13.03 2.45 -17.75
C TYR A 932 -12.85 3.85 -17.16
N GLY A 933 -11.94 4.02 -16.22
CA GLY A 933 -11.58 5.32 -15.66
C GLY A 933 -12.50 5.85 -14.56
N GLN A 934 -13.48 5.06 -14.09
CA GLN A 934 -14.39 5.44 -13.00
C GLN A 934 -13.81 5.03 -11.64
N ARG A 935 -14.11 5.77 -10.58
CA ARG A 935 -13.59 5.51 -9.22
C ARG A 935 -14.01 4.13 -8.69
N SER A 936 -13.03 3.27 -8.40
CA SER A 936 -13.28 1.93 -7.82
C SER A 936 -13.28 1.89 -6.29
N ARG A 937 -12.71 2.90 -5.61
CA ARG A 937 -12.64 2.99 -4.13
C ARG A 937 -12.97 4.39 -3.62
N GLU A 938 -13.73 4.44 -2.52
CA GLU A 938 -14.29 5.68 -1.94
C GLU A 938 -13.22 6.67 -1.46
N HIS A 939 -12.05 6.19 -1.03
CA HIS A 939 -10.99 7.04 -0.49
C HIS A 939 -9.73 7.02 -1.36
N ASP A 940 -9.07 8.18 -1.44
CA ASP A 940 -7.74 8.33 -2.03
C ASP A 940 -6.65 7.85 -1.06
N ILE A 941 -5.52 7.40 -1.61
CA ILE A 941 -4.25 7.42 -0.88
C ILE A 941 -3.76 8.87 -0.89
N LYS A 942 -3.51 9.46 0.28
CA LYS A 942 -2.78 10.74 0.40
C LYS A 942 -1.35 10.43 0.83
N PHE A 943 -0.35 10.93 0.09
CA PHE A 943 1.04 10.60 0.36
C PHE A 943 1.63 11.50 1.47
N THR A 944 2.46 10.94 2.36
CA THR A 944 3.09 11.69 3.48
C THR A 944 4.14 12.72 3.01
N ARG A 945 4.60 12.55 1.77
CA ARG A 945 5.67 13.23 1.01
C ARG A 945 5.38 13.06 -0.49
N VAL A 946 5.95 13.93 -1.33
CA VAL A 946 5.92 13.76 -2.79
C VAL A 946 6.90 12.65 -3.21
N PRO A 947 6.43 11.48 -3.70
CA PRO A 947 7.29 10.35 -3.99
C PRO A 947 8.24 10.63 -5.18
N ILE A 948 9.42 10.02 -5.09
CA ILE A 948 10.49 9.99 -6.09
C ILE A 948 10.18 8.91 -7.14
N ALA A 949 9.81 7.72 -6.68
CA ALA A 949 9.34 6.61 -7.50
C ALA A 949 8.25 5.86 -6.73
N ILE A 950 7.33 5.25 -7.48
CA ILE A 950 6.17 4.53 -6.96
C ILE A 950 6.16 3.18 -7.65
N GLU A 951 6.04 2.09 -6.91
CA GLU A 951 6.09 0.77 -7.49
C GLU A 951 5.18 -0.23 -6.77
N TYR A 952 4.53 -1.12 -7.52
CA TYR A 952 3.62 -2.12 -6.97
C TYR A 952 4.12 -3.55 -7.22
N CYS A 953 4.05 -4.38 -6.18
CA CYS A 953 4.40 -5.80 -6.21
C CYS A 953 3.67 -6.52 -5.05
N ASP A 954 3.06 -7.67 -5.32
CA ASP A 954 2.59 -8.64 -4.32
C ASP A 954 1.72 -8.04 -3.19
N GLY A 955 0.75 -7.19 -3.54
CA GLY A 955 -0.16 -6.53 -2.59
C GLY A 955 0.47 -5.37 -1.80
N LYS A 956 1.64 -4.87 -2.22
CA LYS A 956 2.43 -3.84 -1.54
C LYS A 956 2.75 -2.70 -2.49
N LEU A 957 2.47 -1.48 -2.06
CA LEU A 957 2.84 -0.25 -2.76
C LEU A 957 4.08 0.35 -2.11
N TYR A 958 5.21 0.31 -2.81
CA TYR A 958 6.49 0.89 -2.40
C TYR A 958 6.56 2.34 -2.89
N LEU A 959 6.71 3.28 -1.94
CA LEU A 959 6.84 4.71 -2.15
C LEU A 959 8.27 5.12 -1.78
N LEU A 960 9.10 5.43 -2.77
CA LEU A 960 10.44 5.94 -2.54
C LEU A 960 10.38 7.45 -2.30
N HIS A 961 11.05 7.93 -1.25
CA HIS A 961 11.21 9.35 -0.93
C HIS A 961 12.70 9.73 -0.91
N SER A 962 13.04 11.01 -0.71
CA SER A 962 14.45 11.47 -0.80
C SER A 962 15.41 10.93 0.26
N ASN A 963 14.89 10.49 1.40
CA ASN A 963 15.63 10.09 2.61
C ASN A 963 15.00 8.89 3.34
N CYS A 964 13.94 8.30 2.78
CA CYS A 964 13.28 7.11 3.31
C CYS A 964 12.50 6.37 2.22
N ILE A 965 12.06 5.16 2.52
CA ILE A 965 11.06 4.41 1.76
C ILE A 965 9.89 4.09 2.68
N GLU A 966 8.67 4.26 2.16
CA GLU A 966 7.40 3.97 2.79
C GLU A 966 6.73 2.84 2.01
N VAL A 967 6.14 1.85 2.69
CA VAL A 967 5.48 0.70 2.05
C VAL A 967 4.08 0.56 2.64
N LEU A 968 3.07 0.57 1.77
CA LEU A 968 1.67 0.41 2.15
C LEU A 968 1.17 -0.98 1.73
N ARG A 969 0.52 -1.71 2.63
CA ARG A 969 -0.19 -2.95 2.31
C ARG A 969 -1.54 -2.59 1.69
N ILE A 970 -1.72 -2.93 0.42
CA ILE A 970 -2.97 -2.70 -0.32
C ILE A 970 -3.75 -4.02 -0.36
N THR A 971 -4.73 -4.15 0.53
CA THR A 971 -5.72 -5.24 0.47
C THR A 971 -6.88 -4.88 -0.47
N SER A 972 -7.82 -5.80 -0.70
CA SER A 972 -9.08 -5.47 -1.39
C SER A 972 -9.85 -4.35 -0.69
N ASP A 973 -9.84 -4.34 0.64
CA ASP A 973 -10.78 -3.54 1.44
C ASP A 973 -10.14 -2.26 1.99
N SER A 974 -8.82 -2.12 1.83
CA SER A 974 -8.08 -0.86 2.03
C SER A 974 -8.74 0.26 1.21
N PHE A 975 -8.92 1.45 1.80
CA PHE A 975 -9.56 2.61 1.14
C PHE A 975 -11.01 2.41 0.67
N THR A 976 -11.68 1.32 1.09
CA THR A 976 -13.13 1.13 0.91
C THR A 976 -13.91 1.55 2.17
N LYS A 977 -15.24 1.67 2.06
CA LYS A 977 -16.11 2.12 3.15
C LYS A 977 -15.99 1.20 4.37
N VAL A 978 -15.55 1.73 5.50
CA VAL A 978 -15.55 1.01 6.77
C VAL A 978 -16.99 0.85 7.25
N THR A 979 -17.59 -0.30 6.94
CA THR A 979 -18.91 -0.67 7.47
C THR A 979 -18.75 -1.01 8.95
N SER A 980 -19.08 -0.07 9.83
CA SER A 980 -18.86 -0.17 11.29
C SER A 980 -19.84 -1.13 11.96
N SER A 981 -19.75 -2.42 11.67
CA SER A 981 -20.51 -3.50 12.32
C SER A 981 -19.94 -3.86 13.70
N GLN A 982 -19.90 -2.89 14.61
CA GLN A 982 -19.73 -3.11 16.05
C GLN A 982 -20.89 -2.47 16.79
N THR A 983 -21.83 -3.29 17.23
CA THR A 983 -23.00 -2.88 17.99
C THR A 983 -22.68 -2.75 19.47
N GLY A 984 -22.95 -1.58 20.05
CA GLY A 984 -23.26 -1.45 21.48
C GLY A 984 -22.09 -1.28 22.45
N LEU A 985 -21.45 -0.10 22.42
CA LEU A 985 -20.92 0.54 23.64
C LEU A 985 -21.19 2.05 23.54
N ASP A 986 -21.99 2.60 24.47
CA ASP A 986 -22.20 4.03 24.60
C ASP A 986 -20.97 4.70 25.22
N GLY A 987 -19.98 4.99 24.38
CA GLY A 987 -18.90 5.94 24.67
C GLY A 987 -19.24 7.34 24.15
N PRO A 988 -18.60 8.41 24.67
CA PRO A 988 -18.79 9.76 24.13
C PRO A 988 -18.39 9.82 22.66
N GLU A 989 -19.17 10.52 21.84
CA GLU A 989 -19.00 10.61 20.39
C GLU A 989 -17.60 11.10 20.01
N PHE A 990 -16.71 10.16 19.65
CA PHE A 990 -15.38 10.48 19.16
C PHE A 990 -15.45 10.73 17.65
N ASP A 991 -14.97 11.89 17.21
CA ASP A 991 -15.22 12.40 15.86
C ASP A 991 -14.56 11.51 14.79
N SER A 992 -15.38 10.65 14.17
CA SER A 992 -14.95 9.59 13.25
C SER A 992 -14.40 10.14 11.93
N SER A 993 -14.57 11.44 11.66
CA SER A 993 -13.94 12.15 10.54
C SER A 993 -12.40 12.12 10.58
N SER A 994 -11.80 11.83 11.74
CA SER A 994 -10.36 11.72 11.95
C SER A 994 -9.75 10.36 11.57
N LEU A 995 -10.56 9.30 11.50
CA LEU A 995 -10.08 7.93 11.25
C LEU A 995 -9.96 7.64 9.75
N GLY A 996 -8.83 8.05 9.17
CA GLY A 996 -8.46 7.67 7.79
C GLY A 996 -8.43 6.14 7.61
N PRO A 997 -8.69 5.63 6.38
CA PRO A 997 -8.85 4.20 6.12
C PRO A 997 -7.61 3.39 6.53
N SER A 998 -7.86 2.30 7.26
CA SER A 998 -6.85 1.49 7.97
C SER A 998 -6.02 0.60 7.05
N CYS A 999 -5.17 1.20 6.22
CA CYS A 999 -4.06 0.50 5.57
C CYS A 999 -2.89 0.31 6.55
N LEU A 1000 -2.21 -0.84 6.49
CA LEU A 1000 -0.97 -1.04 7.24
C LEU A 1000 0.18 -0.40 6.48
N SER A 1001 0.98 0.41 7.17
CA SER A 1001 2.18 1.04 6.65
C SER A 1001 3.43 0.59 7.41
N ALA A 1002 4.58 0.65 6.73
CA ALA A 1002 5.90 0.51 7.32
C ALA A 1002 6.84 1.49 6.60
N SER A 1003 7.85 2.05 7.27
CA SER A 1003 8.85 2.88 6.59
C SER A 1003 10.24 2.72 7.19
N MET A 1004 11.26 3.03 6.39
CA MET A 1004 12.67 2.84 6.71
C MET A 1004 13.49 4.01 6.14
N ALA A 1005 14.46 4.51 6.91
CA ALA A 1005 15.38 5.56 6.44
C ALA A 1005 16.43 4.97 5.48
N LEU A 1006 16.75 5.68 4.38
CA LEU A 1006 17.80 5.33 3.42
C LEU A 1006 18.35 6.61 2.79
N SER A 1007 19.67 6.71 2.57
CA SER A 1007 20.25 7.85 1.85
C SER A 1007 20.03 7.72 0.34
N GLN A 1008 19.36 8.71 -0.25
CA GLN A 1008 19.16 8.86 -1.70
C GLN A 1008 18.69 7.58 -2.43
N PRO A 1009 17.61 6.90 -1.99
CA PRO A 1009 17.18 5.65 -2.60
C PRO A 1009 16.66 5.87 -4.02
N HIS A 1010 17.11 5.02 -4.95
CA HIS A 1010 16.74 5.05 -6.37
C HIS A 1010 16.29 3.67 -6.82
N LEU A 1011 15.06 3.55 -7.33
CA LEU A 1011 14.51 2.31 -7.87
C LEU A 1011 15.26 1.92 -9.14
N ILE A 1012 15.83 0.72 -9.18
CA ILE A 1012 16.52 0.19 -10.36
C ILE A 1012 15.83 -1.04 -10.96
N GLY A 1013 15.05 -1.80 -10.20
CA GLY A 1013 14.33 -2.97 -10.71
C GLY A 1013 13.38 -3.64 -9.72
N LYS A 1014 12.88 -4.82 -10.10
CA LYS A 1014 12.03 -5.71 -9.26
C LYS A 1014 12.68 -7.07 -9.06
N ARG A 1015 12.26 -7.79 -8.02
CA ARG A 1015 12.46 -9.23 -7.82
C ARG A 1015 11.20 -9.78 -7.13
N ALA A 1016 10.95 -11.09 -7.19
CA ALA A 1016 9.81 -11.67 -6.47
C ALA A 1016 9.77 -11.22 -4.99
N GLY A 1017 8.58 -10.83 -4.50
CA GLY A 1017 8.38 -10.31 -3.14
C GLY A 1017 8.52 -8.80 -2.95
N GLY A 1018 9.18 -8.06 -3.86
CA GLY A 1018 9.45 -6.63 -3.67
C GLY A 1018 10.32 -5.93 -4.72
N VAL A 1019 11.06 -4.91 -4.29
CA VAL A 1019 11.78 -3.97 -5.16
C VAL A 1019 13.29 -4.04 -4.95
N VAL A 1020 14.05 -3.64 -5.97
CA VAL A 1020 15.52 -3.47 -5.88
C VAL A 1020 15.87 -2.00 -6.08
N VAL A 1021 16.59 -1.45 -5.11
CA VAL A 1021 17.03 -0.05 -5.10
C VAL A 1021 18.56 0.03 -5.02
N ARG A 1022 19.14 1.15 -5.45
CA ARG A 1022 20.45 1.58 -4.95
C ARG A 1022 20.28 2.69 -3.93
N CYS A 1023 21.19 2.79 -2.98
CA CYS A 1023 21.33 3.91 -2.04
C CYS A 1023 22.81 4.28 -1.84
N GLU A 1024 23.05 5.44 -1.27
CA GLU A 1024 24.37 5.89 -0.84
C GLU A 1024 24.70 5.28 0.54
N GLY A 1025 25.80 4.54 0.60
CA GLY A 1025 26.28 3.85 1.81
C GLY A 1025 27.42 4.59 2.52
N GLU A 1026 28.09 3.90 3.43
CA GLU A 1026 29.20 4.48 4.20
C GLU A 1026 30.36 4.93 3.30
N GLN A 1027 30.96 6.07 3.65
CA GLN A 1027 32.11 6.66 2.94
C GLN A 1027 31.87 6.91 1.42
N GLY A 1028 30.61 6.89 0.97
CA GLY A 1028 30.23 7.08 -0.43
C GLY A 1028 30.20 5.79 -1.26
N SER A 1029 30.11 4.60 -0.65
CA SER A 1029 29.76 3.38 -1.40
C SER A 1029 28.38 3.52 -2.06
N LEU A 1030 28.14 2.71 -3.09
CA LEU A 1030 26.80 2.50 -3.62
C LEU A 1030 26.35 1.09 -3.28
N ASP A 1031 25.34 0.98 -2.43
CA ASP A 1031 24.80 -0.30 -1.98
C ASP A 1031 23.53 -0.61 -2.77
N VAL A 1032 23.48 -1.79 -3.38
CA VAL A 1032 22.30 -2.31 -4.07
C VAL A 1032 21.55 -3.23 -3.12
N LEU A 1033 20.31 -2.87 -2.78
CA LEU A 1033 19.50 -3.53 -1.77
C LEU A 1033 18.19 -4.06 -2.37
N GLN A 1034 17.84 -5.32 -2.07
CA GLN A 1034 16.48 -5.82 -2.23
C GLN A 1034 15.69 -5.50 -0.97
N LEU A 1035 14.48 -4.97 -1.15
CA LEU A 1035 13.57 -4.58 -0.09
C LEU A 1035 12.26 -5.35 -0.21
N THR A 1036 11.89 -6.05 0.86
CA THR A 1036 10.65 -6.84 0.94
C THR A 1036 9.92 -6.51 2.23
N ALA A 1037 8.70 -5.98 2.11
CA ALA A 1037 7.84 -5.79 3.28
C ALA A 1037 7.07 -7.07 3.62
N GLU A 1038 7.10 -7.46 4.88
CA GLU A 1038 6.16 -8.41 5.49
C GLU A 1038 5.30 -7.66 6.49
N PHE A 1039 4.01 -7.98 6.53
CA PHE A 1039 3.08 -7.41 7.50
C PHE A 1039 2.42 -8.56 8.25
N PRO A 1040 2.18 -8.44 9.58
CA PRO A 1040 1.48 -9.47 10.32
C PRO A 1040 0.13 -9.80 9.65
N SER A 1041 -0.18 -11.08 9.51
CA SER A 1041 -1.51 -11.49 9.08
C SER A 1041 -2.50 -11.16 10.20
N ALA A 1042 -3.67 -10.62 9.85
CA ALA A 1042 -4.73 -10.29 10.81
C ALA A 1042 -5.48 -11.55 11.27
N ALA A 1043 -4.75 -12.49 11.87
CA ALA A 1043 -5.31 -13.65 12.53
C ALA A 1043 -5.96 -13.19 13.84
N LEU A 1044 -7.29 -13.12 13.86
CA LEU A 1044 -8.09 -12.88 15.07
C LEU A 1044 -8.11 -14.14 15.96
N SER A 1045 -6.93 -14.51 16.47
CA SER A 1045 -6.72 -15.66 17.36
C SER A 1045 -5.61 -15.39 18.40
N GLY A 1046 -5.44 -14.13 18.80
CA GLY A 1046 -4.59 -13.75 19.93
C GLY A 1046 -5.18 -14.24 21.25
N SER A 1047 -4.53 -15.21 21.89
CA SER A 1047 -4.94 -15.72 23.21
C SER A 1047 -4.75 -14.64 24.29
N TRP A 1048 -5.86 -14.20 24.90
CA TRP A 1048 -5.83 -13.31 26.06
C TRP A 1048 -5.20 -14.01 27.26
N SER A 1049 -3.90 -13.81 27.44
CA SER A 1049 -3.12 -14.34 28.56
C SER A 1049 -2.43 -13.22 29.33
N SER A 1050 -2.67 -13.18 30.64
CA SER A 1050 -2.02 -12.31 31.64
C SER A 1050 -1.97 -10.80 31.38
N LEU A 1051 -2.94 -10.07 31.95
CA LEU A 1051 -2.67 -8.81 32.64
C LEU A 1051 -3.12 -8.93 34.11
N PRO A 1052 -2.48 -8.23 35.07
CA PRO A 1052 -2.68 -8.52 36.51
C PRO A 1052 -4.01 -8.03 37.07
N SER A 1053 -4.53 -8.75 38.07
CA SER A 1053 -5.76 -8.40 38.78
C SER A 1053 -5.60 -7.15 39.66
N ALA A 1054 -6.52 -6.19 39.54
CA ALA A 1054 -6.71 -5.11 40.50
C ALA A 1054 -8.18 -4.66 40.55
N ILE A 1055 -8.58 -4.10 41.69
CA ILE A 1055 -9.89 -3.45 41.95
C ILE A 1055 -11.11 -4.40 41.92
N THR A 1056 -11.30 -5.11 43.03
CA THR A 1056 -12.63 -5.47 43.54
C THR A 1056 -13.31 -4.27 44.21
N THR A 1057 -14.60 -4.03 43.97
CA THR A 1057 -15.61 -3.65 45.01
C THR A 1057 -17.01 -3.48 44.42
N ALA A 1058 -18.03 -4.06 45.09
CA ALA A 1058 -19.46 -3.69 45.05
C ALA A 1058 -20.22 -3.78 43.69
N SER A 1059 -21.52 -4.07 43.65
CA SER A 1059 -22.45 -4.63 44.67
C SER A 1059 -23.51 -5.50 43.98
N SER A 1060 -24.29 -6.24 44.76
CA SER A 1060 -25.54 -6.85 44.29
C SER A 1060 -26.61 -5.78 44.02
N ASP A 1061 -27.60 -6.09 43.18
CA ASP A 1061 -28.92 -6.50 43.68
C ASP A 1061 -29.81 -7.09 42.58
N ILE A 1062 -30.90 -7.75 43.00
CA ILE A 1062 -31.83 -8.52 42.16
C ILE A 1062 -33.18 -7.80 42.15
N ALA A 1063 -33.73 -7.50 40.96
CA ALA A 1063 -35.16 -7.55 40.64
C ALA A 1063 -35.45 -6.93 39.25
N ASP A 1064 -36.60 -7.12 38.61
CA ASP A 1064 -37.50 -8.29 38.40
C ASP A 1064 -38.58 -7.82 37.38
N ILE A 1065 -39.58 -8.67 37.07
CA ILE A 1065 -40.91 -8.29 36.55
C ILE A 1065 -40.93 -7.74 35.10
N THR A 1066 -41.22 -8.68 34.18
CA THR A 1066 -42.32 -8.67 33.17
C THR A 1066 -42.89 -7.33 32.67
N SER A 1067 -43.40 -7.20 31.43
CA SER A 1067 -44.29 -8.17 30.75
C SER A 1067 -44.53 -7.84 29.27
N GLU A 1068 -44.72 -8.90 28.45
CA GLU A 1068 -45.67 -8.97 27.31
C GLU A 1068 -45.46 -8.02 26.09
N THR A 1069 -45.89 -8.36 24.87
CA THR A 1069 -46.74 -9.47 24.42
C THR A 1069 -46.25 -10.14 23.12
N SER A 1070 -46.94 -11.21 22.72
CA SER A 1070 -46.77 -12.04 21.51
C SER A 1070 -47.01 -11.30 20.16
N GLY A 1071 -46.59 -11.86 19.02
CA GLY A 1071 -45.85 -13.12 18.86
C GLY A 1071 -45.62 -13.59 17.41
N SER A 1072 -45.19 -14.84 17.29
CA SER A 1072 -44.65 -15.47 16.08
C SER A 1072 -45.70 -15.96 15.08
N HIS A 1073 -45.31 -16.04 13.80
CA HIS A 1073 -45.70 -17.17 12.96
C HIS A 1073 -44.53 -17.70 12.12
N SER A 1074 -44.36 -19.02 12.10
CA SER A 1074 -43.20 -19.71 11.55
C SER A 1074 -43.56 -21.13 11.08
N VAL A 1075 -42.69 -21.71 10.24
CA VAL A 1075 -42.70 -23.12 9.78
C VAL A 1075 -43.82 -23.45 8.77
N GLY A 1076 -43.56 -24.16 7.67
CA GLY A 1076 -42.25 -24.60 7.14
C GLY A 1076 -42.35 -25.84 6.26
N GLU A 1077 -41.26 -26.16 5.56
CA GLU A 1077 -41.13 -27.40 4.79
C GLU A 1077 -40.85 -28.61 5.70
N LYS A 1078 -41.23 -29.81 5.24
CA LYS A 1078 -40.81 -31.08 5.85
C LYS A 1078 -39.78 -31.78 4.98
N ARG A 1079 -38.54 -31.85 5.46
CA ARG A 1079 -37.56 -32.84 5.01
C ARG A 1079 -38.11 -34.26 5.20
N LYS A 1080 -37.69 -35.17 4.32
CA LYS A 1080 -37.24 -36.51 4.73
C LYS A 1080 -36.04 -36.94 3.88
N GLN A 1081 -35.14 -37.69 4.50
CA GLN A 1081 -33.98 -38.31 3.85
C GLN A 1081 -34.38 -39.70 3.32
N ASP A 1082 -33.60 -40.24 2.39
CA ASP A 1082 -32.83 -41.49 2.53
C ASP A 1082 -32.38 -42.05 1.16
N GLY A 1083 -31.32 -42.88 1.14
CA GLY A 1083 -31.04 -43.80 0.02
C GLY A 1083 -29.93 -43.42 -0.98
N LYS A 1084 -28.75 -44.01 -0.78
CA LYS A 1084 -27.71 -44.31 -1.80
C LYS A 1084 -27.65 -45.87 -1.92
N PRO A 1085 -26.92 -46.52 -2.86
CA PRO A 1085 -26.19 -46.04 -4.06
C PRO A 1085 -26.44 -46.93 -5.33
N ALA A 1086 -25.53 -46.86 -6.32
CA ALA A 1086 -25.26 -47.86 -7.40
C ALA A 1086 -26.29 -48.00 -8.57
N ALA A 1087 -25.95 -48.52 -9.77
CA ALA A 1087 -24.68 -48.54 -10.53
C ALA A 1087 -24.90 -49.02 -11.99
N SER A 1088 -24.01 -48.60 -12.92
CA SER A 1088 -23.60 -49.26 -14.20
C SER A 1088 -24.62 -49.65 -15.30
N SER A 1089 -24.20 -49.39 -16.55
CA SER A 1089 -24.54 -50.01 -17.88
C SER A 1089 -25.03 -48.97 -18.92
N SER A 1090 -24.37 -48.81 -20.09
CA SER A 1090 -24.33 -49.64 -21.32
C SER A 1090 -25.65 -49.61 -22.13
N ALA A 1091 -25.67 -49.37 -23.46
CA ALA A 1091 -24.59 -49.05 -24.40
C ALA A 1091 -25.11 -48.57 -25.79
N ARG A 1092 -24.18 -48.10 -26.64
CA ARG A 1092 -24.07 -48.41 -28.09
C ARG A 1092 -25.25 -48.10 -29.04
N ALA A 1093 -25.05 -47.08 -29.88
CA ALA A 1093 -25.52 -47.08 -31.28
C ALA A 1093 -24.57 -46.24 -32.17
N SER A 1094 -24.35 -46.65 -33.42
CA SER A 1094 -23.48 -45.96 -34.38
C SER A 1094 -24.25 -45.71 -35.68
N ALA A 1095 -24.28 -44.47 -36.18
CA ALA A 1095 -24.84 -44.17 -37.50
C ALA A 1095 -24.29 -42.86 -38.11
N ALA A 1096 -23.77 -43.00 -39.33
CA ALA A 1096 -23.54 -41.95 -40.33
C ALA A 1096 -23.55 -42.67 -41.71
N PRO A 1097 -23.53 -41.99 -42.88
CA PRO A 1097 -23.66 -40.55 -43.16
C PRO A 1097 -24.78 -40.23 -44.19
N ALA A 1098 -24.99 -38.94 -44.50
CA ALA A 1098 -25.76 -38.51 -45.68
C ALA A 1098 -25.24 -37.18 -46.28
N LYS A 1099 -25.50 -36.92 -47.57
CA LYS A 1099 -24.96 -35.79 -48.35
C LYS A 1099 -26.06 -34.81 -48.81
N ARG A 1100 -25.72 -33.52 -48.91
CA ARG A 1100 -26.10 -32.51 -49.96
C ARG A 1100 -25.71 -31.11 -49.41
N SER A 1101 -24.86 -30.26 -50.00
CA SER A 1101 -24.66 -29.77 -51.38
C SER A 1101 -25.59 -28.62 -51.80
N LYS A 1102 -25.08 -27.38 -51.78
CA LYS A 1102 -25.00 -26.51 -52.98
C LYS A 1102 -24.20 -25.23 -52.70
N GLN A 1103 -23.53 -24.72 -53.74
CA GLN A 1103 -23.21 -23.29 -53.90
C GLN A 1103 -24.30 -22.68 -54.81
N ASP A 1104 -24.51 -21.37 -54.72
CA ASP A 1104 -24.75 -20.40 -55.81
C ASP A 1104 -24.80 -19.01 -55.09
N LEU A 1105 -23.93 -18.01 -55.31
CA LEU A 1105 -23.57 -17.14 -56.46
C LEU A 1105 -24.43 -15.85 -56.58
N ALA A 1106 -23.73 -14.71 -56.71
CA ALA A 1106 -24.21 -13.33 -56.81
C ALA A 1106 -24.86 -12.73 -55.53
N HIS A 1107 -24.76 -11.41 -55.26
CA HIS A 1107 -24.13 -10.35 -56.04
C HIS A 1107 -23.34 -9.36 -55.16
#